data_AF-K1JLU5-F1
#
_entry.id   AF-K1JLU5-F1
#
_cell.length_a   1.000
_cell.length_b   1.000
_cell.length_c   1.000
_cell.angle_alpha   90.00
_cell.angle_beta   90.00
_cell.angle_gamma   90.00
#
_symmetry.space_group_name_H-M   'P 1'
#
loop_
_entity.id
_entity.type
_entity.pdbx_description
1 polymer ?
#
loop_
_entity_poly.entity_id
_entity_poly.type
_entity_poly.pdbx_seq_one_letter_code
_entity_poly.pdbx_strand_id
1 'polypeptide(L)'
;MTSFIREKGPRLVETGYPVVPLSKGKKHPTTPNWQNSPLTAQACRQRPEGEGVGVLCGYGDTPICAIDVDFRGTDAEAKALFDALCKAYPACAMAVYRVGRAPKFALLFRAEGRWLKQTTLEYVKNGDESTKSQLEVLGKGQQIVLYHTHPETGLPYSYPDAFFSGEPVDVPAAELPLMTYEGVQTLCDAFEKFVESNGWAPVKGSERTIAVDADEALAEELVPKRPIGLTIDQIRKLMTPRVESWGSYTPWYQDGMRIHHETTGSPEGLALWDELSQQAAKYDGFEEVEKKWATFNNRGLRSLTMWPIAREARMVIARAEAFTEDGLLCRVLRDWGDHLRYAPQAKRWYYFEPATRQWDRLGPEASICTRIRDEIFNSLLTEEIKAARDAGDEAREKAAAKFQLRCLDGESAMLDKLLKNLTRTRELYVDENDMDAMEEFIAVENGLVNLKTRDLVPNAPDALMVKYCNVRYDPSADCPTWRKCVSTWFGSEEVAWYMQKVLGKMLAGRPDEEAFYLLIGDGANGKSSFLETISEVMGGYSKALSDETVIGRKGTPASGHRADIVRLQGARFVYCSETGSGESFRAADLKRISGGDKISARGAYAAEVKEFPARFTLFIATNFAPNMQGADNAMRRGSVRISVSGEVIPGAAQRGCPLFFVMQYARPDAIARVV
;
A
#
# COMPACT_ATOMS: atom_id res chain seq x y z
N MET A 1 -7.58 -37.55 1.72
CA MET A 1 -6.60 -36.75 2.49
C MET A 1 -7.40 -35.73 3.28
N THR A 2 -7.21 -35.64 4.60
CA THR A 2 -7.92 -34.66 5.45
C THR A 2 -7.63 -33.25 4.93
N SER A 3 -8.67 -32.42 4.78
CA SER A 3 -8.53 -31.05 4.28
C SER A 3 -8.77 -30.09 5.44
N PHE A 4 -7.71 -29.85 6.21
CA PHE A 4 -7.76 -28.97 7.40
C PHE A 4 -8.38 -27.61 7.09
N ILE A 5 -8.07 -27.02 5.93
CA ILE A 5 -8.63 -25.71 5.57
C ILE A 5 -10.11 -25.73 5.23
N ARG A 6 -10.63 -26.80 4.64
CA ARG A 6 -12.07 -26.92 4.36
C ARG A 6 -12.85 -27.22 5.64
N GLU A 7 -12.27 -28.02 6.53
CA GLU A 7 -12.92 -28.52 7.74
C GLU A 7 -12.87 -27.49 8.89
N LYS A 8 -11.70 -26.92 9.17
CA LYS A 8 -11.47 -26.04 10.33
C LYS A 8 -11.47 -24.55 9.95
N GLY A 9 -11.05 -24.23 8.72
CA GLY A 9 -10.93 -22.85 8.23
C GLY A 9 -12.20 -22.01 8.32
N PRO A 10 -13.39 -22.50 7.92
CA PRO A 10 -14.62 -21.70 7.97
C PRO A 10 -14.98 -21.28 9.39
N ARG A 11 -14.87 -22.21 10.35
CA ARG A 11 -15.17 -21.95 11.75
C ARG A 11 -14.22 -20.91 12.34
N LEU A 12 -12.93 -20.99 12.05
CA LEU A 12 -11.93 -20.02 12.51
C LEU A 12 -12.21 -18.61 12.00
N VAL A 13 -12.60 -18.47 10.72
CA VAL A 13 -12.99 -17.17 10.18
C VAL A 13 -14.23 -16.63 10.89
N GLU A 14 -15.24 -17.49 11.11
CA GLU A 14 -16.47 -17.13 11.83
C GLU A 14 -16.21 -16.74 13.29
N THR A 15 -15.14 -17.25 13.91
CA THR A 15 -14.72 -16.92 15.29
C THR A 15 -13.64 -15.83 15.37
N GLY A 16 -13.35 -15.15 14.26
CA GLY A 16 -12.53 -13.93 14.24
C GLY A 16 -11.05 -14.12 13.89
N TYR A 17 -10.63 -15.32 13.47
CA TYR A 17 -9.25 -15.55 13.03
C TYR A 17 -9.05 -15.20 11.56
N PRO A 18 -8.04 -14.37 11.20
CA PRO A 18 -7.70 -14.09 9.82
C PRO A 18 -6.94 -15.27 9.18
N VAL A 19 -7.67 -16.21 8.59
CA VAL A 19 -7.13 -17.47 8.05
C VAL A 19 -6.36 -17.25 6.74
N VAL A 20 -5.21 -17.93 6.57
CA VAL A 20 -4.45 -17.99 5.31
C VAL A 20 -4.20 -19.45 4.87
N PRO A 21 -4.23 -19.76 3.57
CA PRO A 21 -4.10 -21.12 3.07
C PRO A 21 -2.65 -21.58 2.98
N LEU A 22 -2.31 -22.72 3.58
CA LEU A 22 -0.95 -23.28 3.56
C LEU A 22 -0.79 -24.40 2.54
N SER A 23 0.35 -24.38 1.84
CA SER A 23 0.69 -25.34 0.80
C SER A 23 0.73 -26.76 1.35
N LYS A 24 0.26 -27.74 0.59
CA LYS A 24 0.28 -29.15 0.99
C LYS A 24 1.69 -29.61 1.40
N GLY A 25 1.81 -30.15 2.61
CA GLY A 25 3.08 -30.63 3.18
C GLY A 25 4.13 -29.55 3.43
N LYS A 26 3.76 -28.26 3.39
CA LYS A 26 4.66 -27.13 3.63
C LYS A 26 4.02 -26.15 4.62
N LYS A 27 4.85 -25.34 5.28
CA LYS A 27 4.40 -24.28 6.21
C LYS A 27 4.21 -22.91 5.54
N HIS A 28 4.24 -22.83 4.21
CA HIS A 28 4.18 -21.57 3.46
C HIS A 28 2.79 -21.29 2.90
N PRO A 29 2.31 -20.04 2.97
CA PRO A 29 1.07 -19.63 2.33
C PRO A 29 1.09 -19.88 0.81
N THR A 30 -0.07 -20.20 0.23
CA THR A 30 -0.22 -20.52 -1.21
C THR A 30 -0.57 -19.31 -2.07
N THR A 31 -1.07 -18.24 -1.46
CA THR A 31 -1.58 -17.06 -2.17
C THR A 31 -0.53 -15.94 -2.17
N PRO A 32 -0.33 -15.24 -3.32
CA PRO A 32 0.40 -13.98 -3.34
C PRO A 32 -0.25 -12.96 -2.40
N ASN A 33 0.55 -12.07 -1.80
CA ASN A 33 0.08 -11.02 -0.87
C ASN A 33 -0.76 -11.53 0.31
N TRP A 34 -0.53 -12.76 0.76
CA TRP A 34 -1.23 -13.39 1.89
C TRP A 34 -1.16 -12.55 3.18
N GLN A 35 -0.12 -11.71 3.32
CA GLN A 35 0.07 -10.80 4.46
C GLN A 35 -1.05 -9.76 4.60
N ASN A 36 -1.84 -9.52 3.54
CA ASN A 36 -2.90 -8.51 3.51
C ASN A 36 -4.26 -9.09 3.10
N SER A 37 -4.38 -10.41 2.92
CA SER A 37 -5.54 -11.04 2.28
C SER A 37 -5.93 -12.36 2.95
N PRO A 38 -6.45 -12.33 4.20
CA PRO A 38 -7.02 -13.52 4.81
C PRO A 38 -8.28 -13.98 4.05
N LEU A 39 -8.55 -15.28 4.13
CA LEU A 39 -9.67 -15.93 3.47
C LEU A 39 -10.98 -15.69 4.20
N THR A 40 -12.08 -15.68 3.43
CA THR A 40 -13.43 -15.81 3.97
C THR A 40 -13.76 -17.27 4.29
N ALA A 41 -14.77 -17.50 5.14
CA ALA A 41 -15.24 -18.85 5.45
C ALA A 41 -15.66 -19.64 4.19
N GLN A 42 -16.27 -18.96 3.22
CA GLN A 42 -16.62 -19.56 1.93
C GLN A 42 -15.38 -19.90 1.10
N ALA A 43 -14.38 -19.02 1.05
CA ALA A 43 -13.14 -19.27 0.33
C ALA A 43 -12.37 -20.46 0.91
N CYS A 44 -12.37 -20.64 2.23
CA CYS A 44 -11.82 -21.82 2.91
C CYS A 44 -12.45 -23.13 2.39
N ARG A 45 -13.78 -23.18 2.22
CA ARG A 45 -14.52 -24.35 1.70
C ARG A 45 -14.14 -24.71 0.25
N GLN A 46 -13.68 -23.73 -0.52
CA GLN A 46 -13.34 -23.88 -1.94
C GLN A 46 -11.87 -24.20 -2.20
N ARG A 47 -11.02 -24.20 -1.16
CA ARG A 47 -9.58 -24.48 -1.29
C ARG A 47 -9.29 -25.91 -1.74
N PRO A 48 -8.16 -26.20 -2.40
CA PRO A 48 -7.76 -27.57 -2.72
C PRO A 48 -7.62 -28.49 -1.50
N GLU A 49 -7.83 -29.80 -1.70
CA GLU A 49 -7.61 -30.80 -0.64
C GLU A 49 -6.13 -30.92 -0.25
N GLY A 50 -5.88 -31.17 1.04
CA GLY A 50 -4.53 -31.30 1.59
C GLY A 50 -3.83 -29.97 1.92
N GLU A 51 -4.49 -28.82 1.75
CA GLU A 51 -4.00 -27.55 2.28
C GLU A 51 -4.25 -27.40 3.78
N GLY A 52 -3.30 -26.72 4.44
CA GLY A 52 -3.36 -26.41 5.86
C GLY A 52 -3.94 -25.02 6.14
N VAL A 53 -4.11 -24.71 7.42
CA VAL A 53 -4.60 -23.45 7.96
C VAL A 53 -3.49 -22.72 8.69
N GLY A 54 -3.14 -21.54 8.20
CA GLY A 54 -2.39 -20.53 8.93
C GLY A 54 -3.31 -19.44 9.44
N VAL A 55 -2.85 -18.67 10.41
CA VAL A 55 -3.49 -17.44 10.89
C VAL A 55 -2.52 -16.29 10.74
N LEU A 56 -2.97 -15.23 10.07
CA LEU A 56 -2.21 -14.01 9.84
C LEU A 56 -2.12 -13.19 11.13
N CYS A 57 -0.90 -12.93 11.59
CA CYS A 57 -0.66 -12.14 12.78
C CYS A 57 -0.67 -10.64 12.46
N GLY A 58 -1.10 -9.81 13.43
CA GLY A 58 -1.13 -8.35 13.32
C GLY A 58 -2.13 -7.76 12.32
N TYR A 59 -3.17 -8.52 11.94
CA TYR A 59 -4.18 -8.12 10.96
C TYR A 59 -5.55 -7.87 11.59
N GLY A 60 -6.29 -6.89 11.07
CA GLY A 60 -7.65 -6.55 11.51
C GLY A 60 -7.67 -5.64 12.75
N ASP A 61 -8.86 -5.51 13.33
CA ASP A 61 -9.14 -4.66 14.51
C ASP A 61 -8.90 -5.40 15.84
N THR A 62 -8.85 -6.73 15.79
CA THR A 62 -8.44 -7.59 16.90
C THR A 62 -7.21 -8.38 16.45
N PRO A 63 -6.04 -7.72 16.34
CA PRO A 63 -4.85 -8.37 15.82
C PRO A 63 -4.46 -9.55 16.70
N ILE A 64 -4.06 -10.66 16.08
CA ILE A 64 -3.54 -11.84 16.78
C ILE A 64 -2.02 -11.80 16.74
N CYS A 65 -1.36 -12.24 17.81
CA CYS A 65 0.06 -12.55 17.80
C CYS A 65 0.31 -13.94 18.35
N ALA A 66 1.45 -14.53 17.99
CA ALA A 66 1.88 -15.83 18.51
C ALA A 66 3.29 -15.74 19.10
N ILE A 67 3.48 -16.35 20.26
CA ILE A 67 4.80 -16.58 20.86
C ILE A 67 5.22 -17.98 20.43
N ASP A 68 6.07 -18.10 19.41
CA ASP A 68 6.58 -19.36 18.87
C ASP A 68 7.92 -19.69 19.52
N VAL A 69 7.93 -20.72 20.36
CA VAL A 69 9.08 -21.15 21.14
C VAL A 69 9.73 -22.33 20.41
N ASP A 70 10.77 -22.06 19.62
CA ASP A 70 11.64 -23.09 19.05
C ASP A 70 12.65 -23.52 20.12
N PHE A 71 12.23 -24.34 21.08
CA PHE A 71 13.10 -24.89 22.12
C PHE A 71 13.46 -26.35 21.84
N ARG A 72 14.74 -26.70 21.94
CA ARG A 72 15.27 -28.04 21.64
C ARG A 72 15.96 -28.72 22.84
N GLY A 73 15.55 -28.35 24.05
CA GLY A 73 15.89 -29.13 25.25
C GLY A 73 15.06 -30.41 25.37
N THR A 74 15.01 -30.97 26.57
CA THR A 74 14.14 -32.11 26.89
C THR A 74 12.69 -31.65 27.13
N ASP A 75 11.71 -32.56 27.06
CA ASP A 75 10.30 -32.25 27.36
C ASP A 75 10.10 -31.74 28.79
N ALA A 76 10.91 -32.23 29.75
CA ALA A 76 10.91 -31.75 31.13
C ALA A 76 11.40 -30.30 31.24
N GLU A 77 12.45 -29.95 30.50
CA GLU A 77 12.93 -28.56 30.42
C GLU A 77 11.94 -27.66 29.70
N ALA A 78 11.27 -28.14 28.65
CA ALA A 78 10.24 -27.37 27.93
C ALA A 78 9.03 -27.06 28.82
N LYS A 79 8.64 -28.02 29.67
CA LYS A 79 7.61 -27.78 30.70
C LYS A 79 8.07 -26.76 31.73
N ALA A 80 9.29 -26.88 32.25
CA ALA A 80 9.84 -25.91 33.19
C ALA A 80 9.99 -24.50 32.58
N LEU A 81 10.32 -24.43 31.29
CA LEU A 81 10.33 -23.18 30.53
C LEU A 81 8.93 -22.58 30.47
N PHE A 82 7.92 -23.36 30.09
CA PHE A 82 6.53 -22.89 30.09
C PHE A 82 6.07 -22.39 31.46
N ASP A 83 6.40 -23.11 32.54
CA ASP A 83 6.11 -22.69 33.91
C ASP A 83 6.80 -21.36 34.27
N ALA A 84 8.05 -21.16 33.81
CA ALA A 84 8.77 -19.90 33.99
C ALA A 84 8.13 -18.74 33.21
N LEU A 85 7.67 -18.98 31.97
CA LEU A 85 6.95 -17.99 31.17
C LEU A 85 5.61 -17.61 31.84
N CYS A 86 4.85 -18.60 32.33
CA CYS A 86 3.61 -18.35 33.08
C CYS A 86 3.85 -17.59 34.39
N LYS A 87 4.97 -17.86 35.08
CA LYS A 87 5.34 -17.10 36.27
C LYS A 87 5.66 -15.64 35.95
N ALA A 88 6.31 -15.38 34.82
CA ALA A 88 6.66 -14.03 34.39
C ALA A 88 5.44 -13.27 33.84
N TYR A 89 4.59 -13.96 33.07
CA TYR A 89 3.39 -13.39 32.47
C TYR A 89 2.22 -14.37 32.64
N PRO A 90 1.40 -14.22 33.70
CA PRO A 90 0.34 -15.18 34.05
C PRO A 90 -0.68 -15.48 32.93
N ALA A 91 -0.87 -14.57 31.98
CA ALA A 91 -1.77 -14.76 30.86
C ALA A 91 -1.33 -15.91 29.92
N CYS A 92 -0.07 -16.35 29.96
CA CYS A 92 0.40 -17.55 29.25
C CYS A 92 -0.36 -18.82 29.64
N ALA A 93 -0.82 -18.91 30.90
CA ALA A 93 -1.59 -20.06 31.36
C ALA A 93 -3.00 -20.13 30.75
N MET A 94 -3.48 -19.04 30.13
CA MET A 94 -4.78 -18.96 29.47
C MET A 94 -4.66 -18.91 27.94
N ALA A 95 -3.44 -18.89 27.41
CA ALA A 95 -3.19 -18.82 25.97
C ALA A 95 -3.43 -20.18 25.32
N VAL A 96 -3.83 -20.17 24.04
CA VAL A 96 -3.95 -21.44 23.30
C VAL A 96 -2.56 -22.04 23.07
N TYR A 97 -2.33 -23.22 23.64
CA TYR A 97 -1.06 -23.95 23.58
C TYR A 97 -1.03 -24.92 22.40
N ARG A 98 -0.11 -24.71 21.44
CA ARG A 98 -0.02 -25.49 20.20
C ARG A 98 1.33 -26.17 20.05
N VAL A 99 1.32 -27.49 19.82
CA VAL A 99 2.52 -28.29 19.56
C VAL A 99 2.49 -28.87 18.14
N GLY A 100 3.51 -28.54 17.34
CA GLY A 100 3.74 -29.19 16.04
C GLY A 100 4.82 -30.27 16.09
N ARG A 101 5.92 -29.96 16.78
CA ARG A 101 7.05 -30.88 17.01
C ARG A 101 7.58 -30.61 18.42
N ALA A 102 7.27 -31.48 19.37
CA ALA A 102 7.83 -31.39 20.71
C ALA A 102 9.38 -31.40 20.66
N PRO A 103 10.08 -30.64 21.52
CA PRO A 103 9.56 -29.85 22.65
C PRO A 103 9.10 -28.43 22.28
N LYS A 104 9.08 -28.08 20.98
CA LYS A 104 8.67 -26.75 20.51
C LYS A 104 7.17 -26.54 20.67
N PHE A 105 6.79 -25.34 21.07
CA PHE A 105 5.38 -24.97 21.26
C PHE A 105 5.13 -23.52 20.86
N ALA A 106 3.87 -23.18 20.61
CA ALA A 106 3.44 -21.80 20.42
C ALA A 106 2.28 -21.44 21.33
N LEU A 107 2.22 -20.18 21.74
CA LEU A 107 1.13 -19.60 22.52
C LEU A 107 0.44 -18.51 21.70
N LEU A 108 -0.89 -18.56 21.58
CA LEU A 108 -1.66 -17.54 20.86
C LEU A 108 -2.29 -16.51 21.81
N PHE A 109 -2.24 -15.25 21.39
CA PHE A 109 -2.81 -14.10 22.09
C PHE A 109 -3.51 -13.16 21.10
N ARG A 110 -4.41 -12.31 21.60
CA ARG A 110 -4.74 -11.06 20.90
C ARG A 110 -3.71 -10.01 21.28
N ALA A 111 -3.29 -9.17 20.35
CA ALA A 111 -2.32 -8.11 20.56
C ALA A 111 -3.03 -6.78 20.88
N GLU A 112 -2.41 -5.96 21.72
CA GLU A 112 -2.85 -4.58 22.01
C GLU A 112 -2.71 -3.65 20.80
N GLY A 113 -1.81 -3.98 19.87
CA GLY A 113 -1.57 -3.22 18.64
C GLY A 113 -0.99 -4.07 17.52
N ARG A 114 -0.52 -3.42 16.45
CA ARG A 114 0.13 -4.09 15.32
C ARG A 114 1.64 -4.00 15.50
N TRP A 115 2.30 -5.12 15.77
CA TRP A 115 3.74 -5.12 16.00
C TRP A 115 4.48 -5.86 14.90
N LEU A 116 5.72 -5.49 14.63
CA LEU A 116 6.59 -6.29 13.75
C LEU A 116 7.09 -7.56 14.47
N LYS A 117 7.64 -8.50 13.69
CA LYS A 117 8.25 -9.72 14.22
C LYS A 117 9.34 -9.37 15.25
N GLN A 118 9.35 -10.09 16.36
CA GLN A 118 10.42 -10.04 17.36
C GLN A 118 11.06 -11.42 17.53
N THR A 119 12.32 -11.46 17.97
CA THR A 119 13.09 -12.67 18.25
C THR A 119 14.03 -12.41 19.42
N THR A 120 14.17 -13.37 20.33
CA THR A 120 15.25 -13.39 21.32
C THR A 120 16.59 -13.66 20.63
N LEU A 121 17.68 -13.63 21.40
CA LEU A 121 18.90 -14.31 20.95
C LEU A 121 18.62 -15.81 20.70
N GLU A 122 19.41 -16.39 19.81
CA GLU A 122 19.52 -17.82 19.63
C GLU A 122 20.46 -18.38 20.71
N TYR A 123 20.11 -19.52 21.30
CA TYR A 123 20.89 -20.19 22.33
C TYR A 123 21.21 -21.63 21.93
N VAL A 124 22.39 -22.11 22.30
CA VAL A 124 22.82 -23.51 22.12
C VAL A 124 23.28 -24.09 23.44
N LYS A 125 23.01 -25.37 23.66
CA LYS A 125 23.45 -26.10 24.84
C LYS A 125 24.80 -26.73 24.55
N ASN A 126 25.80 -26.50 25.41
CA ASN A 126 27.15 -27.07 25.27
C ASN A 126 27.82 -26.81 23.90
N GLY A 127 27.45 -25.73 23.21
CA GLY A 127 27.99 -25.41 21.87
C GLY A 127 27.44 -26.27 20.72
N ASP A 128 26.42 -27.11 20.95
CA ASP A 128 25.82 -27.94 19.91
C ASP A 128 24.76 -27.15 19.12
N GLU A 129 25.06 -26.82 17.86
CA GLU A 129 24.13 -26.11 16.97
C GLU A 129 22.82 -26.86 16.72
N SER A 130 22.79 -28.19 16.86
CA SER A 130 21.57 -28.97 16.68
C SER A 130 20.50 -28.66 17.76
N THR A 131 20.95 -28.15 18.90
CA THR A 131 20.11 -27.72 20.04
C THR A 131 19.63 -26.29 19.91
N LYS A 132 20.03 -25.55 18.88
CA LYS A 132 19.69 -24.13 18.70
C LYS A 132 18.23 -23.84 19.04
N SER A 133 18.03 -22.92 20.00
CA SER A 133 16.75 -22.57 20.58
C SER A 133 16.51 -21.07 20.57
N GLN A 134 15.29 -20.63 20.31
CA GLN A 134 14.90 -19.22 20.22
C GLN A 134 13.40 -19.05 20.52
N LEU A 135 13.02 -17.92 21.09
CA LEU A 135 11.63 -17.48 21.15
C LEU A 135 11.39 -16.40 20.09
N GLU A 136 10.41 -16.63 19.23
CA GLU A 136 9.95 -15.68 18.22
C GLU A 136 8.56 -15.15 18.58
N VAL A 137 8.34 -13.85 18.41
CA VAL A 137 7.01 -13.24 18.47
C VAL A 137 6.56 -12.90 17.06
N LEU A 138 5.49 -13.55 16.62
CA LEU A 138 4.92 -13.38 15.30
C LEU A 138 3.88 -12.26 15.36
N GLY A 139 4.17 -11.16 14.65
CA GLY A 139 3.31 -9.99 14.50
C GLY A 139 2.88 -9.72 13.05
N LYS A 140 2.61 -8.47 12.71
CA LYS A 140 2.19 -8.00 11.38
C LYS A 140 3.07 -8.58 10.27
N GLY A 141 2.41 -9.15 9.26
CA GLY A 141 3.05 -9.75 8.09
C GLY A 141 3.63 -11.16 8.33
N GLN A 142 3.46 -11.74 9.52
CA GLN A 142 3.79 -13.13 9.82
C GLN A 142 2.53 -13.99 9.90
N GLN A 143 2.69 -15.31 9.85
CA GLN A 143 1.59 -16.25 10.10
C GLN A 143 2.02 -17.36 11.06
N ILE A 144 1.07 -17.85 11.85
CA ILE A 144 1.23 -19.06 12.67
C ILE A 144 0.39 -20.20 12.08
N VAL A 145 0.98 -21.39 11.95
CA VAL A 145 0.28 -22.59 11.47
C VAL A 145 -0.59 -23.15 12.59
N LEU A 146 -1.90 -23.28 12.38
CA LEU A 146 -2.81 -23.89 13.36
C LEU A 146 -3.14 -25.34 13.00
N TYR A 147 -3.49 -25.62 11.75
CA TYR A 147 -3.90 -26.97 11.35
C TYR A 147 -3.17 -27.38 10.08
N HIS A 148 -2.30 -28.37 10.18
CA HIS A 148 -1.67 -29.02 9.03
C HIS A 148 -1.03 -30.34 9.44
N THR A 149 -0.53 -31.10 8.49
CA THR A 149 0.46 -32.16 8.76
C THR A 149 1.85 -31.52 8.86
N HIS A 150 2.51 -31.65 9.99
CA HIS A 150 3.85 -31.09 10.19
C HIS A 150 4.87 -31.83 9.31
N PRO A 151 5.67 -31.12 8.50
CA PRO A 151 6.45 -31.72 7.40
C PRO A 151 7.53 -32.71 7.88
N GLU A 152 8.08 -32.51 9.08
CA GLU A 152 9.16 -33.35 9.61
C GLU A 152 8.65 -34.51 10.45
N THR A 153 7.52 -34.35 11.14
CA THR A 153 7.00 -35.40 12.04
C THR A 153 5.98 -36.28 11.32
N GLY A 154 5.38 -35.80 10.23
CA GLY A 154 4.28 -36.48 9.53
C GLY A 154 2.97 -36.50 10.31
N LEU A 155 2.92 -35.87 11.48
CA LEU A 155 1.76 -35.84 12.37
C LEU A 155 1.03 -34.49 12.29
N PRO A 156 -0.29 -34.44 12.55
CA PRO A 156 -1.01 -33.19 12.72
C PRO A 156 -0.47 -32.37 13.90
N TYR A 157 -0.62 -31.04 13.82
CA TYR A 157 -0.46 -30.18 15.00
C TYR A 157 -1.48 -30.57 16.08
N SER A 158 -1.09 -30.47 17.34
CA SER A 158 -1.89 -30.88 18.50
C SER A 158 -2.05 -29.74 19.50
N TYR A 159 -3.11 -29.83 20.28
CA TYR A 159 -3.49 -28.89 21.33
C TYR A 159 -3.66 -29.70 22.62
N PRO A 160 -2.55 -29.98 23.34
CA PRO A 160 -2.61 -30.70 24.61
C PRO A 160 -3.55 -29.99 25.58
N ASP A 161 -4.31 -30.75 26.37
CA ASP A 161 -5.14 -30.27 27.49
C ASP A 161 -4.24 -29.77 28.65
N ALA A 162 -3.41 -28.78 28.35
CA ALA A 162 -2.55 -28.11 29.30
C ALA A 162 -3.31 -26.86 29.76
N PHE A 163 -4.25 -27.06 30.68
CA PHE A 163 -4.83 -26.04 31.55
C PHE A 163 -5.64 -24.94 30.82
N PHE A 164 -6.97 -25.03 30.92
CA PHE A 164 -7.97 -24.05 30.41
C PHE A 164 -7.97 -23.73 28.90
N SER A 165 -7.01 -24.19 28.10
CA SER A 165 -6.97 -23.95 26.66
C SER A 165 -7.52 -25.12 25.84
N GLY A 166 -8.39 -24.82 24.88
CA GLY A 166 -8.96 -25.77 23.91
C GLY A 166 -8.37 -25.58 22.51
N GLU A 167 -8.90 -26.32 21.53
CA GLU A 167 -8.53 -26.10 20.13
C GLU A 167 -8.95 -24.68 19.67
N PRO A 168 -8.17 -24.00 18.81
CA PRO A 168 -8.52 -22.68 18.29
C PRO A 168 -9.89 -22.59 17.60
N VAL A 169 -10.47 -23.70 17.13
CA VAL A 169 -11.82 -23.68 16.55
C VAL A 169 -12.93 -23.45 17.56
N ASP A 170 -12.64 -23.68 18.84
CA ASP A 170 -13.58 -23.58 19.96
C ASP A 170 -13.36 -22.32 20.81
N VAL A 171 -12.25 -21.59 20.58
CA VAL A 171 -11.91 -20.35 21.29
C VAL A 171 -12.04 -19.18 20.33
N PRO A 172 -12.94 -18.21 20.52
CA PRO A 172 -12.99 -17.00 19.71
C PRO A 172 -11.71 -16.15 19.81
N ALA A 173 -11.29 -15.52 18.71
CA ALA A 173 -10.08 -14.69 18.68
C ALA A 173 -10.12 -13.53 19.70
N ALA A 174 -11.31 -12.96 19.95
CA ALA A 174 -11.52 -11.91 20.93
C ALA A 174 -11.37 -12.38 22.39
N GLU A 175 -11.52 -13.67 22.65
CA GLU A 175 -11.39 -14.28 23.97
C GLU A 175 -9.95 -14.72 24.29
N LEU A 176 -9.05 -14.65 23.30
CA LEU A 176 -7.63 -14.85 23.55
C LEU A 176 -7.12 -13.84 24.60
N PRO A 177 -6.21 -14.26 25.50
CA PRO A 177 -5.58 -13.33 26.42
C PRO A 177 -4.90 -12.19 25.66
N LEU A 178 -4.95 -10.98 26.24
CA LEU A 178 -4.26 -9.82 25.70
C LEU A 178 -2.77 -9.97 25.92
N MET A 179 -1.99 -9.80 24.86
CA MET A 179 -0.57 -9.50 24.91
C MET A 179 -0.40 -7.99 24.80
N THR A 180 0.43 -7.41 25.67
CA THR A 180 0.87 -6.02 25.59
C THR A 180 2.31 -5.95 25.10
N TYR A 181 2.76 -4.76 24.67
CA TYR A 181 4.15 -4.56 24.27
C TYR A 181 5.14 -4.91 25.40
N GLU A 182 4.82 -4.50 26.63
CA GLU A 182 5.60 -4.83 27.84
C GLU A 182 5.58 -6.34 28.14
N GLY A 183 4.45 -7.01 27.90
CA GLY A 183 4.32 -8.46 28.05
C GLY A 183 5.25 -9.22 27.10
N VAL A 184 5.41 -8.75 25.86
CA VAL A 184 6.37 -9.31 24.90
C VAL A 184 7.80 -9.24 25.44
N GLN A 185 8.23 -8.07 25.95
CA GLN A 185 9.58 -7.94 26.52
C GLN A 185 9.75 -8.84 27.74
N THR A 186 8.77 -8.88 28.62
CA THR A 186 8.75 -9.74 29.81
C THR A 186 8.95 -11.21 29.45
N LEU A 187 8.29 -11.69 28.39
CA LEU A 187 8.41 -13.07 27.94
C LEU A 187 9.76 -13.39 27.28
N CYS A 188 10.28 -12.48 26.46
CA CYS A 188 11.63 -12.61 25.90
C CYS A 188 12.68 -12.70 27.01
N ASP A 189 12.63 -11.80 27.99
CA ASP A 189 13.58 -11.78 29.11
C ASP A 189 13.45 -13.03 29.98
N ALA A 190 12.23 -13.52 30.20
CA ALA A 190 11.98 -14.76 30.95
C ALA A 190 12.54 -15.99 30.22
N PHE A 191 12.42 -16.05 28.89
CA PHE A 191 13.03 -17.10 28.08
C PHE A 191 14.56 -17.08 28.18
N GLU A 192 15.18 -15.92 27.91
CA GLU A 192 16.65 -15.75 27.93
C GLU A 192 17.22 -16.11 29.30
N LYS A 193 16.60 -15.59 30.37
CA LYS A 193 16.98 -15.92 31.75
C LYS A 193 16.85 -17.42 32.05
N PHE A 194 15.78 -18.07 31.58
CA PHE A 194 15.58 -19.49 31.81
C PHE A 194 16.68 -20.31 31.14
N VAL A 195 16.96 -20.09 29.85
CA VAL A 195 17.94 -20.88 29.12
C VAL A 195 19.35 -20.67 29.67
N GLU A 196 19.73 -19.43 30.01
CA GLU A 196 21.03 -19.12 30.63
C GLU A 196 21.21 -19.79 31.99
N SER A 197 20.17 -19.73 32.84
CA SER A 197 20.20 -20.39 34.16
C SER A 197 20.28 -21.92 34.07
N ASN A 198 19.95 -22.49 32.91
CA ASN A 198 20.00 -23.92 32.62
C ASN A 198 21.18 -24.33 31.72
N GLY A 199 22.22 -23.50 31.65
CA GLY A 199 23.50 -23.85 31.01
C GLY A 199 23.49 -23.74 29.48
N TRP A 200 22.56 -22.99 28.92
CA TRP A 200 22.59 -22.61 27.51
C TRP A 200 23.40 -21.34 27.31
N ALA A 201 24.13 -21.26 26.21
CA ALA A 201 24.94 -20.11 25.85
C ALA A 201 24.39 -19.43 24.58
N PRO A 202 24.45 -18.10 24.48
CA PRO A 202 24.01 -17.39 23.28
C PRO A 202 24.91 -17.75 22.08
N VAL A 203 24.29 -17.92 20.91
CA VAL A 203 24.99 -18.15 19.65
C VAL A 203 25.71 -16.87 19.24
N LYS A 204 27.01 -16.99 18.92
CA LYS A 204 27.84 -15.86 18.50
C LYS A 204 27.25 -15.22 17.24
N GLY A 205 27.00 -13.90 17.29
CA GLY A 205 26.45 -13.13 16.18
C GLY A 205 24.92 -13.21 16.04
N SER A 206 24.22 -13.86 16.98
CA SER A 206 22.77 -13.75 17.09
C SER A 206 22.39 -12.36 17.58
N GLU A 207 21.28 -11.83 17.06
CA GLU A 207 20.78 -10.50 17.37
C GLU A 207 19.32 -10.59 17.81
N ARG A 208 19.04 -9.97 18.96
CA ARG A 208 17.67 -9.78 19.44
C ARG A 208 17.04 -8.68 18.61
N THR A 209 15.86 -8.94 18.06
CA THR A 209 15.03 -7.88 17.49
C THR A 209 14.12 -7.34 18.59
N ILE A 210 13.75 -6.06 18.50
CA ILE A 210 12.88 -5.39 19.47
C ILE A 210 11.52 -5.17 18.78
N ALA A 211 10.42 -5.34 19.50
CA ALA A 211 9.11 -5.02 18.96
C ALA A 211 9.08 -3.54 18.57
N VAL A 212 8.55 -3.25 17.39
CA VAL A 212 8.29 -1.88 16.95
C VAL A 212 6.83 -1.84 16.56
N ASP A 213 6.12 -0.80 17.02
CA ASP A 213 4.76 -0.54 16.56
C ASP A 213 4.81 -0.35 15.04
N ALA A 214 3.94 -1.05 14.33
CA ALA A 214 3.95 -1.05 12.87
C ALA A 214 3.52 0.30 12.30
N ASP A 215 2.71 1.08 13.02
CA ASP A 215 2.25 2.40 12.58
C ASP A 215 3.34 3.45 12.88
N GLU A 216 4.10 3.30 13.96
CA GLU A 216 5.33 4.07 14.23
C GLU A 216 6.47 3.71 13.24
N ALA A 217 6.58 2.42 12.87
CA ALA A 217 7.49 1.94 11.84
C ALA A 217 7.15 2.46 10.44
N LEU A 218 5.86 2.66 10.13
CA LEU A 218 5.39 3.32 8.91
C LEU A 218 5.73 4.82 8.93
N ALA A 219 5.64 5.48 10.09
CA ALA A 219 6.12 6.84 10.26
C ALA A 219 7.67 6.95 10.12
N GLU A 220 8.41 5.89 10.43
CA GLU A 220 9.85 5.74 10.14
C GLU A 220 10.15 5.35 8.68
N GLU A 221 9.19 4.90 7.87
CA GLU A 221 9.43 4.59 6.44
C GLU A 221 9.59 5.86 5.58
N LEU A 222 9.14 7.00 6.12
CA LEU A 222 9.28 8.37 5.60
C LEU A 222 10.64 9.01 5.93
N VAL A 223 11.66 8.20 6.22
CA VAL A 223 12.96 8.65 6.74
C VAL A 223 14.09 8.40 5.75
N PRO A 224 15.00 9.37 5.49
CA PRO A 224 16.16 9.17 4.65
C PRO A 224 17.02 7.98 5.11
N LYS A 225 17.28 7.04 4.19
CA LYS A 225 18.06 5.81 4.44
C LYS A 225 19.58 6.00 4.46
N ARG A 226 20.09 7.24 4.36
CA ARG A 226 21.54 7.57 4.40
C ARG A 226 21.86 8.41 5.65
N PRO A 227 23.12 8.37 6.14
CA PRO A 227 23.59 9.29 7.17
C PRO A 227 23.33 10.73 6.77
N ILE A 228 22.94 11.55 7.73
CA ILE A 228 22.52 12.93 7.48
C ILE A 228 23.66 13.95 7.58
N GLY A 229 24.87 13.49 7.95
CA GLY A 229 26.13 14.21 7.91
C GLY A 229 26.51 14.93 9.21
N LEU A 230 26.20 14.36 10.38
CA LEU A 230 26.40 15.01 11.68
C LEU A 230 27.83 14.87 12.19
N THR A 231 28.36 15.89 12.88
CA THR A 231 29.67 15.80 13.54
C THR A 231 29.56 15.05 14.87
N ILE A 232 30.67 14.49 15.35
CA ILE A 232 30.76 13.77 16.64
C ILE A 232 30.22 14.63 17.80
N ASP A 233 30.57 15.92 17.86
CA ASP A 233 30.08 16.82 18.92
C ASP A 233 28.57 17.07 18.84
N GLN A 234 28.02 17.13 17.63
CA GLN A 234 26.58 17.29 17.49
C GLN A 234 25.85 15.99 17.85
N ILE A 235 26.36 14.83 17.44
CA ILE A 235 25.83 13.52 17.86
C ILE A 235 25.87 13.41 19.39
N ARG A 236 27.00 13.75 20.01
CA ARG A 236 27.15 13.80 21.47
C ARG A 236 26.05 14.61 22.12
N LYS A 237 25.84 15.85 21.66
CA LYS A 237 24.79 16.74 22.17
C LYS A 237 23.39 16.14 22.04
N LEU A 238 23.11 15.41 20.96
CA LEU A 238 21.83 14.72 20.78
C LEU A 238 21.63 13.55 21.74
N MET A 239 22.71 12.80 21.99
CA MET A 239 22.64 11.56 22.75
C MET A 239 22.74 11.78 24.25
N THR A 240 23.45 12.81 24.73
CA THR A 240 23.65 13.06 26.17
C THR A 240 22.36 13.08 27.00
N PRO A 241 21.26 13.75 26.58
CA PRO A 241 20.01 13.74 27.35
C PRO A 241 19.33 12.36 27.40
N ARG A 242 19.67 11.45 26.48
CA ARG A 242 19.06 10.13 26.36
C ARG A 242 19.75 9.08 27.21
N VAL A 243 20.97 9.35 27.66
CA VAL A 243 21.77 8.44 28.50
C VAL A 243 21.03 8.02 29.78
N GLU A 244 20.17 8.89 30.34
CA GLU A 244 19.35 8.56 31.50
C GLU A 244 18.43 7.34 31.25
N SER A 245 17.94 7.18 30.01
CA SER A 245 17.11 6.05 29.60
C SER A 245 17.90 4.76 29.32
N TRP A 246 19.23 4.84 29.24
CA TRP A 246 20.13 3.71 28.97
C TRP A 246 20.32 2.80 30.19
N GLY A 247 19.61 3.03 31.31
CA GLY A 247 19.43 2.02 32.35
C GLY A 247 18.72 0.74 31.88
N SER A 248 18.09 0.79 30.71
CA SER A 248 17.51 -0.35 29.99
C SER A 248 18.27 -0.62 28.68
N TYR A 249 18.40 -1.90 28.31
CA TYR A 249 19.22 -2.34 27.17
C TYR A 249 18.71 -1.80 25.83
N THR A 250 17.38 -1.70 25.66
CA THR A 250 16.72 -1.34 24.40
C THR A 250 17.08 0.06 23.91
N PRO A 251 16.88 1.15 24.69
CA PRO A 251 17.30 2.50 24.28
C PRO A 251 18.81 2.61 24.01
N TRP A 252 19.64 1.99 24.87
CA TRP A 252 21.10 1.97 24.70
C TRP A 252 21.53 1.35 23.36
N TYR A 253 20.97 0.19 23.03
CA TYR A 253 21.25 -0.53 21.79
C TYR A 253 20.76 0.24 20.56
N GLN A 254 19.53 0.79 20.61
CA GLN A 254 18.95 1.56 19.52
C GLN A 254 19.73 2.85 19.23
N ASP A 255 20.09 3.61 20.27
CA ASP A 255 20.89 4.83 20.10
C ASP A 255 22.31 4.50 19.60
N GLY A 256 22.89 3.38 20.04
CA GLY A 256 24.14 2.84 19.48
C GLY A 256 24.07 2.58 17.97
N MET A 257 22.99 1.94 17.49
CA MET A 257 22.75 1.73 16.06
C MET A 257 22.65 3.04 15.28
N ARG A 258 22.03 4.07 15.86
CA ARG A 258 21.90 5.40 15.24
C ARG A 258 23.25 6.08 15.11
N ILE A 259 24.07 6.07 16.16
CA ILE A 259 25.44 6.61 16.15
C ILE A 259 26.27 5.86 15.09
N HIS A 260 26.21 4.53 15.08
CA HIS A 260 26.92 3.69 14.11
C HIS A 260 26.49 3.97 12.67
N HIS A 261 25.19 4.09 12.40
CA HIS A 261 24.68 4.45 11.08
C HIS A 261 25.23 5.81 10.65
N GLU A 262 25.12 6.82 11.52
CA GLU A 262 25.49 8.21 11.21
C GLU A 262 26.99 8.40 10.96
N THR A 263 27.83 7.76 11.77
CA THR A 263 29.30 7.80 11.63
C THR A 263 29.83 6.76 10.65
N THR A 264 28.95 5.99 10.01
CA THR A 264 29.33 4.86 9.14
C THR A 264 30.24 3.84 9.82
N GLY A 265 30.06 3.64 11.13
CA GLY A 265 30.83 2.69 11.95
C GLY A 265 32.25 3.15 12.31
N SER A 266 32.55 4.46 12.23
CA SER A 266 33.91 4.97 12.46
C SER A 266 34.42 4.74 13.90
N PRO A 267 35.76 4.66 14.10
CA PRO A 267 36.36 4.55 15.44
C PRO A 267 35.97 5.69 16.39
N GLU A 268 35.77 6.90 15.85
CA GLU A 268 35.34 8.06 16.62
C GLU A 268 33.88 7.93 17.09
N GLY A 269 33.03 7.28 16.28
CA GLY A 269 31.66 6.94 16.68
C GLY A 269 31.62 5.89 17.81
N LEU A 270 32.49 4.88 17.73
CA LEU A 270 32.64 3.88 18.80
C LEU A 270 33.12 4.53 20.10
N ALA A 271 34.16 5.36 20.03
CA ALA A 271 34.68 6.08 21.18
C ALA A 271 33.62 6.98 21.83
N LEU A 272 32.80 7.67 21.02
CA LEU A 272 31.68 8.48 21.52
C LEU A 272 30.62 7.61 22.22
N TRP A 273 30.24 6.49 21.63
CA TRP A 273 29.21 5.63 22.22
C TRP A 273 29.68 5.00 23.53
N ASP A 274 30.94 4.59 23.63
CA ASP A 274 31.52 4.11 24.90
C ASP A 274 31.53 5.20 25.97
N GLU A 275 32.00 6.40 25.64
CA GLU A 275 32.06 7.52 26.59
C GLU A 275 30.68 7.89 27.16
N LEU A 276 29.63 7.86 26.32
CA LEU A 276 28.26 8.07 26.77
C LEU A 276 27.73 6.87 27.57
N SER A 277 28.16 5.65 27.22
CA SER A 277 27.76 4.42 27.91
C SER A 277 28.31 4.37 29.33
N GLN A 278 29.53 4.87 29.56
CA GLN A 278 30.13 4.99 30.90
C GLN A 278 29.28 5.82 31.89
N GLN A 279 28.41 6.69 31.37
CA GLN A 279 27.52 7.54 32.18
C GLN A 279 26.18 6.86 32.49
N ALA A 280 25.87 5.72 31.86
CA ALA A 280 24.65 4.96 32.11
C ALA A 280 24.74 4.13 33.39
N ALA A 281 23.58 3.84 34.01
CA ALA A 281 23.52 3.12 35.28
C ALA A 281 24.00 1.65 35.22
N LYS A 282 24.07 1.04 34.02
CA LYS A 282 24.48 -0.36 33.79
C LYS A 282 25.60 -0.46 32.74
N TYR A 283 26.75 0.15 33.03
CA TYR A 283 27.92 0.07 32.17
C TYR A 283 28.81 -1.12 32.55
N ASP A 284 29.03 -2.02 31.59
CA ASP A 284 29.76 -3.29 31.79
C ASP A 284 31.18 -3.31 31.17
N GLY A 285 31.72 -2.14 30.82
CA GLY A 285 33.09 -1.98 30.29
C GLY A 285 33.18 -1.94 28.75
N PHE A 286 34.30 -1.41 28.26
CA PHE A 286 34.54 -1.14 26.83
C PHE A 286 34.45 -2.40 25.94
N GLU A 287 34.89 -3.56 26.43
CA GLU A 287 34.85 -4.81 25.68
C GLU A 287 33.41 -5.18 25.24
N GLU A 288 32.40 -4.93 26.09
CA GLU A 288 31.00 -5.19 25.72
C GLU A 288 30.46 -4.15 24.73
N VAL A 289 30.88 -2.87 24.84
CA VAL A 289 30.52 -1.82 23.87
C VAL A 289 31.11 -2.13 22.49
N GLU A 290 32.41 -2.43 22.41
CA GLU A 290 33.13 -2.74 21.17
C GLU A 290 32.56 -3.99 20.48
N LYS A 291 32.30 -5.04 21.26
CA LYS A 291 31.68 -6.28 20.78
C LYS A 291 30.30 -6.04 20.19
N LYS A 292 29.49 -5.14 20.77
CA LYS A 292 28.16 -4.78 20.23
C LYS A 292 28.27 -3.87 19.02
N TRP A 293 29.18 -2.91 19.02
CA TRP A 293 29.42 -2.04 17.86
C TRP A 293 29.76 -2.84 16.60
N ALA A 294 30.55 -3.91 16.75
CA ALA A 294 30.90 -4.79 15.65
C ALA A 294 29.69 -5.52 15.02
N THR A 295 28.59 -5.74 15.76
CA THR A 295 27.39 -6.42 15.20
C THR A 295 26.61 -5.53 14.24
N PHE A 296 26.70 -4.20 14.37
CA PHE A 296 25.97 -3.26 13.52
C PHE A 296 26.41 -3.23 12.05
N ASN A 297 27.55 -3.84 11.71
CA ASN A 297 28.06 -3.95 10.33
C ASN A 297 27.36 -5.05 9.50
N ASN A 298 26.42 -5.79 10.08
CA ASN A 298 25.77 -6.92 9.42
C ASN A 298 24.63 -6.44 8.49
N ARG A 299 24.72 -6.74 7.19
CA ARG A 299 23.83 -6.24 6.11
C ARG A 299 22.37 -6.73 6.17
N GLY A 300 21.95 -7.37 7.26
CA GLY A 300 20.60 -7.92 7.47
C GLY A 300 19.75 -7.20 8.52
N LEU A 301 20.32 -6.30 9.32
CA LEU A 301 19.58 -5.55 10.33
C LEU A 301 18.88 -4.32 9.75
N ARG A 302 17.68 -4.02 10.28
CA ARG A 302 17.00 -2.73 10.06
C ARG A 302 17.86 -1.62 10.67
N SER A 303 18.48 -0.79 9.84
CA SER A 303 19.28 0.35 10.29
C SER A 303 18.39 1.42 10.90
N LEU A 304 18.55 1.70 12.20
CA LEU A 304 18.00 2.90 12.82
C LEU A 304 18.89 4.08 12.44
N THR A 305 18.30 5.11 11.83
CA THR A 305 19.05 6.29 11.38
C THR A 305 19.06 7.36 12.45
N MET A 306 20.00 8.29 12.41
CA MET A 306 19.98 9.43 13.33
C MET A 306 18.80 10.39 13.04
N TRP A 307 18.08 10.21 11.92
CA TRP A 307 17.07 11.16 11.44
C TRP A 307 15.91 11.46 12.38
N PRO A 308 15.24 10.50 13.05
CA PRO A 308 14.13 10.84 13.94
C PRO A 308 14.60 11.70 15.12
N ILE A 309 15.76 11.37 15.71
CA ILE A 309 16.34 12.12 16.82
C ILE A 309 16.90 13.45 16.33
N ALA A 310 17.57 13.46 15.18
CA ALA A 310 17.98 14.67 14.50
C ALA A 310 16.81 15.50 13.98
N ARG A 311 15.60 14.96 13.84
CA ARG A 311 14.41 15.73 13.49
C ARG A 311 13.84 16.37 14.75
N GLU A 312 13.72 15.57 15.82
CA GLU A 312 13.38 16.05 17.18
C GLU A 312 14.39 17.11 17.66
N ALA A 313 15.65 16.98 17.28
CA ALA A 313 16.76 17.84 17.70
C ALA A 313 17.39 18.68 16.57
N ARG A 314 16.76 18.70 15.39
CA ARG A 314 16.99 19.60 14.24
C ARG A 314 18.35 19.53 13.48
N MET A 315 18.72 18.46 12.75
CA MET A 315 20.08 18.26 12.18
C MET A 315 20.33 17.84 10.68
N VAL A 316 19.43 17.28 9.81
CA VAL A 316 19.56 17.51 8.30
C VAL A 316 19.36 18.98 8.01
N ILE A 317 18.59 19.60 8.89
CA ILE A 317 18.60 21.01 9.19
C ILE A 317 20.05 21.52 9.17
N ALA A 318 21.12 20.94 9.75
CA ALA A 318 22.47 21.54 9.70
C ALA A 318 23.03 21.89 8.28
N ARG A 319 22.80 21.09 7.23
CA ARG A 319 23.13 21.49 5.83
C ARG A 319 22.00 22.27 5.17
N ALA A 320 20.76 21.93 5.47
CA ALA A 320 19.58 22.73 5.12
C ALA A 320 19.45 24.01 5.97
N GLU A 321 20.47 24.36 6.76
CA GLU A 321 20.65 25.57 7.53
C GLU A 321 21.71 26.43 6.84
N ALA A 322 22.63 25.79 6.10
CA ALA A 322 23.60 26.49 5.29
C ALA A 322 22.88 27.29 4.20
N PHE A 323 23.16 28.59 4.15
CA PHE A 323 22.62 29.51 3.16
C PHE A 323 23.38 29.43 1.83
N THR A 324 23.34 28.24 1.22
CA THR A 324 24.03 27.87 -0.03
C THR A 324 23.08 27.15 -0.98
N GLU A 325 23.51 26.93 -2.22
CA GLU A 325 22.69 26.23 -3.23
C GLU A 325 22.46 24.75 -2.89
N ASP A 326 23.49 24.07 -2.37
CA ASP A 326 23.36 22.71 -1.88
C ASP A 326 22.45 22.65 -0.64
N GLY A 327 22.56 23.65 0.24
CA GLY A 327 21.65 23.80 1.39
C GLY A 327 20.21 24.04 0.95
N LEU A 328 19.99 24.73 -0.17
CA LEU A 328 18.67 24.92 -0.76
C LEU A 328 18.11 23.63 -1.36
N LEU A 329 18.92 22.86 -2.11
CA LEU A 329 18.54 21.52 -2.59
C LEU A 329 18.16 20.61 -1.42
N CYS A 330 18.93 20.63 -0.34
CA CYS A 330 18.61 19.86 0.87
C CYS A 330 17.32 20.32 1.53
N ARG A 331 17.01 21.63 1.60
CA ARG A 331 15.71 22.13 2.09
C ARG A 331 14.55 21.58 1.27
N VAL A 332 14.65 21.66 -0.07
CA VAL A 332 13.61 21.12 -0.97
C VAL A 332 13.43 19.61 -0.78
N LEU A 333 14.51 18.83 -0.79
CA LEU A 333 14.39 17.38 -0.63
C LEU A 333 13.86 16.98 0.74
N ARG A 334 14.25 17.69 1.80
CA ARG A 334 13.80 17.46 3.18
C ARG A 334 12.30 17.69 3.32
N ASP A 335 11.81 18.79 2.76
CA ASP A 335 10.44 19.23 3.02
C ASP A 335 9.46 18.71 1.95
N TRP A 336 9.94 18.37 0.75
CA TRP A 336 9.11 18.06 -0.43
C TRP A 336 9.44 16.76 -1.14
N GLY A 337 10.51 16.04 -0.76
CA GLY A 337 10.96 14.86 -1.50
C GLY A 337 9.87 13.81 -1.70
N ASP A 338 9.01 13.61 -0.70
CA ASP A 338 7.89 12.66 -0.77
C ASP A 338 6.74 13.15 -1.65
N HIS A 339 6.61 14.47 -1.82
CA HIS A 339 5.58 15.11 -2.61
C HIS A 339 5.98 15.32 -4.06
N LEU A 340 7.23 15.08 -4.44
CA LEU A 340 7.73 15.34 -5.79
C LEU A 340 8.05 14.05 -6.53
N ARG A 341 7.55 13.93 -7.75
CA ARG A 341 7.99 12.88 -8.70
C ARG A 341 8.32 13.48 -10.05
N TYR A 342 9.35 12.94 -10.70
CA TYR A 342 9.81 13.32 -12.01
C TYR A 342 9.77 12.10 -12.94
N ALA A 343 9.07 12.21 -14.06
CA ALA A 343 9.05 11.20 -15.11
C ALA A 343 10.06 11.57 -16.20
N PRO A 344 11.25 10.94 -16.27
CA PRO A 344 12.32 11.40 -17.16
C PRO A 344 11.99 11.25 -18.65
N GLN A 345 11.29 10.17 -19.02
CA GLN A 345 10.88 9.92 -20.41
C GLN A 345 9.89 10.98 -20.91
N ALA A 346 8.96 11.40 -20.05
CA ALA A 346 7.96 12.41 -20.34
C ALA A 346 8.44 13.85 -20.08
N LYS A 347 9.63 14.01 -19.47
CA LYS A 347 10.17 15.26 -18.93
C LYS A 347 9.13 16.04 -18.12
N ARG A 348 8.49 15.34 -17.17
CA ARG A 348 7.30 15.83 -16.47
C ARG A 348 7.45 15.74 -14.96
N TRP A 349 6.93 16.76 -14.26
CA TRP A 349 6.85 16.79 -12.81
C TRP A 349 5.44 16.48 -12.32
N TYR A 350 5.38 15.90 -11.13
CA TYR A 350 4.17 15.65 -10.38
C TYR A 350 4.40 16.14 -8.96
N TYR A 351 3.39 16.80 -8.41
CA TYR A 351 3.40 17.29 -7.04
C TYR A 351 2.19 16.76 -6.29
N PHE A 352 2.40 16.17 -5.12
CA PHE A 352 1.33 15.73 -4.25
C PHE A 352 0.98 16.85 -3.28
N GLU A 353 -0.20 17.44 -3.44
CA GLU A 353 -0.72 18.49 -2.57
C GLU A 353 -1.20 17.89 -1.24
N PRO A 354 -0.51 18.14 -0.11
CA PRO A 354 -0.87 17.51 1.17
C PRO A 354 -2.27 17.89 1.64
N ALA A 355 -2.73 19.12 1.34
CA ALA A 355 -4.03 19.61 1.78
C ALA A 355 -5.20 18.86 1.13
N THR A 356 -5.10 18.56 -0.17
CA THR A 356 -6.14 17.85 -0.92
C THR A 356 -5.87 16.35 -1.02
N ARG A 357 -4.64 15.91 -0.73
CA ARG A 357 -4.13 14.55 -0.94
C ARG A 357 -4.23 14.10 -2.39
N GLN A 358 -3.99 15.03 -3.31
CA GLN A 358 -4.07 14.79 -4.76
C GLN A 358 -2.75 15.13 -5.44
N TRP A 359 -2.43 14.36 -6.47
CA TRP A 359 -1.32 14.60 -7.38
C TRP A 359 -1.75 15.61 -8.42
N ASP A 360 -1.16 16.79 -8.33
CA ASP A 360 -1.16 17.76 -9.41
C ASP A 360 -0.15 17.33 -10.47
N ARG A 361 -0.66 17.17 -11.68
CA ARG A 361 0.19 17.06 -12.86
C ARG A 361 0.73 18.44 -13.19
N LEU A 362 1.92 18.74 -12.65
CA LEU A 362 2.61 19.97 -12.98
C LEU A 362 3.07 19.90 -14.45
N GLY A 363 2.80 20.99 -15.17
CA GLY A 363 3.13 21.11 -16.58
C GLY A 363 4.62 21.41 -16.79
N PRO A 364 4.98 22.50 -17.49
CA PRO A 364 6.38 22.88 -17.68
C PRO A 364 7.13 23.05 -16.36
N GLU A 365 8.46 23.03 -16.46
CA GLU A 365 9.41 23.31 -15.38
C GLU A 365 9.09 24.58 -14.56
N ALA A 366 8.40 25.56 -15.17
CA ALA A 366 7.96 26.79 -14.51
C ALA A 366 7.06 26.55 -13.28
N SER A 367 6.18 25.55 -13.28
CA SER A 367 5.23 25.33 -12.18
C SER A 367 5.91 24.82 -10.90
N ILE A 368 6.90 23.94 -11.02
CA ILE A 368 7.70 23.48 -9.88
C ILE A 368 8.59 24.61 -9.37
N CYS A 369 9.14 25.42 -10.27
CA CYS A 369 9.91 26.62 -9.91
C CYS A 369 9.08 27.64 -9.11
N THR A 370 7.83 27.91 -9.50
CA THR A 370 6.92 28.78 -8.74
C THR A 370 6.67 28.24 -7.33
N ARG A 371 6.39 26.94 -7.21
CA ARG A 371 6.18 26.29 -5.91
C ARG A 371 7.42 26.38 -5.01
N ILE A 372 8.60 26.09 -5.54
CA ILE A 372 9.87 26.26 -4.81
C ILE A 372 10.08 27.72 -4.39
N ARG A 373 9.80 28.68 -5.27
CA ARG A 373 9.90 30.11 -4.95
C ARG A 373 8.96 30.48 -3.80
N ASP A 374 7.68 30.15 -3.91
CA ASP A 374 6.69 30.61 -2.95
C ASP A 374 6.87 29.97 -1.58
N GLU A 375 7.18 28.69 -1.54
CA GLU A 375 7.28 27.98 -0.27
C GLU A 375 8.69 28.01 0.31
N ILE A 376 9.75 27.92 -0.49
CA ILE A 376 11.12 27.97 0.04
C ILE A 376 11.67 29.39 0.08
N PHE A 377 11.62 30.15 -1.02
CA PHE A 377 12.20 31.50 -1.04
C PHE A 377 11.36 32.48 -0.24
N ASN A 378 10.04 32.45 -0.38
CA ASN A 378 9.17 33.43 0.25
C ASN A 378 8.69 32.98 1.63
N SER A 379 8.10 31.80 1.77
CA SER A 379 7.47 31.38 3.04
C SER A 379 8.51 30.91 4.08
N LEU A 380 9.19 29.79 3.83
CA LEU A 380 10.06 29.14 4.82
C LEU A 380 11.25 30.01 5.22
N LEU A 381 11.90 30.70 4.28
CA LEU A 381 13.00 31.62 4.63
C LEU A 381 12.50 32.84 5.41
N THR A 382 11.29 33.32 5.17
CA THR A 382 10.70 34.41 5.99
C THR A 382 10.40 33.93 7.41
N GLU A 383 9.88 32.71 7.56
CA GLU A 383 9.71 32.08 8.87
C GLU A 383 11.06 31.88 9.58
N GLU A 384 12.10 31.49 8.85
CA GLU A 384 13.46 31.34 9.40
C GLU A 384 14.03 32.70 9.86
N ILE A 385 13.84 33.77 9.08
CA ILE A 385 14.21 35.15 9.46
C ILE A 385 13.46 35.58 10.72
N LYS A 386 12.15 35.37 10.76
CA LYS A 386 11.31 35.73 11.91
C LYS A 386 11.72 34.94 13.16
N ALA A 387 11.92 33.63 13.03
CA ALA A 387 12.36 32.79 14.14
C ALA A 387 13.74 33.21 14.67
N ALA A 388 14.68 33.58 13.79
CA ALA A 388 15.99 34.11 14.20
C ALA A 388 15.86 35.45 14.93
N ARG A 389 15.00 36.36 14.43
CA ARG A 389 14.71 37.65 15.09
C ARG A 389 14.10 37.46 16.48
N ASP A 390 13.08 36.62 16.59
CA ASP A 390 12.37 36.34 17.84
C ASP A 390 13.31 35.67 18.87
N ALA A 391 14.32 34.91 18.39
CA ALA A 391 15.38 34.34 19.20
C ALA A 391 16.54 35.31 19.52
N GLY A 392 16.56 36.52 18.95
CA GLY A 392 17.65 37.49 19.10
C GLY A 392 18.96 37.10 18.38
N ASP A 393 18.93 36.16 17.44
CA ASP A 393 20.09 35.73 16.64
C ASP A 393 20.26 36.64 15.41
N GLU A 394 20.81 37.84 15.64
CA GLU A 394 21.02 38.82 14.58
C GLU A 394 21.91 38.29 13.43
N ALA A 395 22.86 37.41 13.73
CA ALA A 395 23.79 36.88 12.73
C ALA A 395 23.04 35.96 11.75
N ARG A 396 22.19 35.08 12.28
CA ARG A 396 21.38 34.17 11.48
C ARG A 396 20.26 34.90 10.75
N GLU A 397 19.60 35.87 11.39
CA GLU A 397 18.60 36.71 10.74
C GLU A 397 19.19 37.41 9.49
N LYS A 398 20.34 38.08 9.65
CA LYS A 398 21.03 38.76 8.54
C LYS A 398 21.47 37.78 7.45
N ALA A 399 21.96 36.60 7.82
CA ALA A 399 22.39 35.58 6.85
C ALA A 399 21.22 35.01 6.05
N ALA A 400 20.09 34.71 6.70
CA ALA A 400 18.86 34.25 6.07
C ALA A 400 18.28 35.31 5.13
N ALA A 401 18.16 36.56 5.59
CA ALA A 401 17.66 37.68 4.79
C ALA A 401 18.55 37.95 3.57
N LYS A 402 19.87 37.93 3.74
CA LYS A 402 20.83 38.08 2.63
C LYS A 402 20.73 36.94 1.63
N PHE A 403 20.51 35.71 2.10
CA PHE A 403 20.34 34.55 1.23
C PHE A 403 19.04 34.59 0.46
N GLN A 404 17.94 34.93 1.12
CA GLN A 404 16.64 35.14 0.50
C GLN A 404 16.73 36.19 -0.60
N LEU A 405 17.33 37.36 -0.34
CA LEU A 405 17.59 38.38 -1.36
C LEU A 405 18.42 37.85 -2.52
N ARG A 406 19.50 37.09 -2.26
CA ARG A 406 20.31 36.48 -3.33
C ARG A 406 19.51 35.49 -4.17
N CYS A 407 18.63 34.70 -3.55
CA CYS A 407 17.73 33.78 -4.25
C CYS A 407 16.73 34.55 -5.11
N LEU A 408 16.26 35.72 -4.69
CA LEU A 408 15.34 36.57 -5.46
C LEU A 408 16.04 37.36 -6.58
N ASP A 409 17.24 37.89 -6.34
CA ASP A 409 18.01 38.65 -7.33
C ASP A 409 18.57 37.75 -8.46
N GLY A 410 18.95 36.51 -8.11
CA GLY A 410 19.49 35.50 -9.04
C GLY A 410 18.52 34.39 -9.39
N GLU A 411 17.22 34.64 -9.23
CA GLU A 411 16.18 33.60 -9.13
C GLU A 411 16.18 32.59 -10.27
N SER A 412 16.20 33.10 -11.51
CA SER A 412 16.17 32.25 -12.71
C SER A 412 17.36 31.27 -12.75
N ALA A 413 18.57 31.76 -12.49
CA ALA A 413 19.77 30.91 -12.50
C ALA A 413 19.80 29.92 -11.32
N MET A 414 19.32 30.34 -10.16
CA MET A 414 19.23 29.50 -8.97
C MET A 414 18.23 28.35 -9.15
N LEU A 415 17.05 28.66 -9.69
CA LEU A 415 16.00 27.70 -9.99
C LEU A 415 16.44 26.72 -11.09
N ASP A 416 17.08 27.20 -12.16
CA ASP A 416 17.62 26.34 -13.23
C ASP A 416 18.63 25.32 -12.68
N LYS A 417 19.57 25.78 -11.82
CA LYS A 417 20.59 24.90 -11.24
C LYS A 417 19.99 23.89 -10.27
N LEU A 418 19.06 24.34 -9.43
CA LEU A 418 18.32 23.50 -8.50
C LEU A 418 17.53 22.42 -9.26
N LEU A 419 16.78 22.81 -10.29
CA LEU A 419 15.98 21.89 -11.09
C LEU A 419 16.85 20.88 -11.83
N LYS A 420 18.00 21.31 -12.36
CA LYS A 420 18.99 20.40 -12.96
C LYS A 420 19.52 19.37 -11.97
N ASN A 421 19.63 19.70 -10.69
CA ASN A 421 20.01 18.74 -9.65
C ASN A 421 18.84 17.83 -9.24
N LEU A 422 17.64 18.39 -9.08
CA LEU A 422 16.42 17.64 -8.77
C LEU A 422 16.09 16.61 -9.86
N THR A 423 16.17 16.98 -11.14
CA THR A 423 15.99 16.05 -12.28
C THR A 423 17.08 14.98 -12.38
N ARG A 424 18.19 15.10 -11.65
CA ARG A 424 19.26 14.08 -11.54
C ARG A 424 19.15 13.25 -10.25
N THR A 425 18.22 13.59 -9.38
CA THR A 425 17.96 12.90 -8.12
C THR A 425 17.06 11.71 -8.43
N ARG A 426 17.64 10.51 -8.45
CA ARG A 426 16.95 9.28 -8.86
C ARG A 426 15.81 8.90 -7.94
N GLU A 427 15.88 9.32 -6.68
CA GLU A 427 14.86 9.11 -5.65
C GLU A 427 13.52 9.78 -6.02
N LEU A 428 13.54 10.79 -6.88
CA LEU A 428 12.33 11.44 -7.38
C LEU A 428 11.76 10.76 -8.64
N TYR A 429 12.43 9.76 -9.21
CA TYR A 429 12.01 9.22 -10.51
C TYR A 429 10.76 8.36 -10.42
N VAL A 430 9.91 8.45 -11.45
CA VAL A 430 8.72 7.60 -11.61
C VAL A 430 8.52 7.25 -13.09
N ASP A 431 8.01 6.05 -13.37
CA ASP A 431 7.50 5.69 -14.70
C ASP A 431 6.01 6.06 -14.78
N GLU A 432 5.59 6.73 -15.86
CA GLU A 432 4.17 7.08 -16.05
C GLU A 432 3.27 5.84 -16.19
N ASN A 433 3.83 4.68 -16.51
CA ASN A 433 3.10 3.41 -16.57
C ASN A 433 2.80 2.82 -15.19
N ASP A 434 3.56 3.18 -14.16
CA ASP A 434 3.33 2.77 -12.77
C ASP A 434 2.24 3.63 -12.09
N MET A 435 1.89 4.76 -12.70
CA MET A 435 0.82 5.64 -12.22
C MET A 435 -0.58 5.07 -12.52
N ASP A 436 -1.50 5.22 -11.57
CA ASP A 436 -2.86 4.66 -11.63
C ASP A 436 -2.89 3.14 -11.90
N ALA A 437 -1.86 2.42 -11.45
CA ALA A 437 -1.73 0.98 -11.67
C ALA A 437 -2.64 0.14 -10.75
N MET A 438 -3.13 0.69 -9.64
CA MET A 438 -4.00 0.00 -8.68
C MET A 438 -5.44 -0.13 -9.21
N GLU A 439 -5.74 -1.24 -9.89
CA GLU A 439 -7.02 -1.46 -10.57
C GLU A 439 -8.21 -1.64 -9.61
N GLU A 440 -7.97 -2.19 -8.42
CA GLU A 440 -9.00 -2.39 -7.40
C GLU A 440 -9.41 -1.10 -6.69
N PHE A 441 -8.71 0.00 -6.93
CA PHE A 441 -9.02 1.32 -6.39
C PHE A 441 -9.53 2.28 -7.48
N ILE A 442 -10.40 3.18 -7.07
CA ILE A 442 -10.70 4.40 -7.82
C ILE A 442 -10.45 5.60 -6.91
N ALA A 443 -9.75 6.60 -7.43
CA ALA A 443 -9.50 7.81 -6.66
C ALA A 443 -10.66 8.79 -6.84
N VAL A 444 -11.12 9.35 -5.73
CA VAL A 444 -12.19 10.33 -5.59
C VAL A 444 -11.65 11.53 -4.82
N GLU A 445 -12.41 12.62 -4.71
CA GLU A 445 -11.93 13.85 -4.07
C GLU A 445 -11.49 13.67 -2.62
N ASN A 446 -12.10 12.73 -1.88
CA ASN A 446 -11.83 12.47 -0.47
C ASN A 446 -10.97 11.22 -0.20
N GLY A 447 -10.38 10.58 -1.21
CA GLY A 447 -9.46 9.45 -1.02
C GLY A 447 -9.50 8.41 -2.13
N LEU A 448 -9.13 7.17 -1.78
CA LEU A 448 -9.18 6.01 -2.66
C LEU A 448 -10.29 5.07 -2.19
N VAL A 449 -11.24 4.77 -3.07
CA VAL A 449 -12.30 3.81 -2.80
C VAL A 449 -11.87 2.45 -3.32
N ASN A 450 -11.84 1.45 -2.43
CA ASN A 450 -11.69 0.07 -2.84
C ASN A 450 -12.98 -0.41 -3.50
N LEU A 451 -12.95 -0.71 -4.80
CA LEU A 451 -14.14 -1.08 -5.57
C LEU A 451 -14.76 -2.42 -5.16
N LYS A 452 -14.04 -3.26 -4.40
CA LYS A 452 -14.54 -4.53 -3.89
C LYS A 452 -15.18 -4.40 -2.51
N THR A 453 -14.50 -3.74 -1.58
CA THR A 453 -14.95 -3.63 -0.19
C THR A 453 -15.81 -2.40 0.06
N ARG A 454 -15.68 -1.38 -0.79
CA ARG A 454 -16.24 -0.03 -0.66
C ARG A 454 -15.61 0.80 0.47
N ASP A 455 -14.45 0.39 0.97
CA ASP A 455 -13.75 1.16 1.98
C ASP A 455 -13.09 2.37 1.35
N LEU A 456 -13.21 3.50 2.04
CA LEU A 456 -12.48 4.72 1.72
C LEU A 456 -11.17 4.74 2.52
N VAL A 457 -10.05 4.72 1.82
CA VAL A 457 -8.72 4.89 2.43
C VAL A 457 -8.10 6.21 1.98
N PRO A 458 -7.21 6.82 2.79
CA PRO A 458 -6.55 8.05 2.38
C PRO A 458 -5.62 7.82 1.17
N ASN A 459 -5.61 8.74 0.20
CA ASN A 459 -4.61 8.71 -0.87
C ASN A 459 -3.24 9.11 -0.29
N ALA A 460 -2.23 8.28 -0.48
CA ALA A 460 -0.86 8.53 -0.02
C ALA A 460 0.07 8.70 -1.23
N PRO A 461 1.18 9.47 -1.11
CA PRO A 461 2.05 9.74 -2.27
C PRO A 461 2.56 8.46 -2.97
N ASP A 462 2.93 7.45 -2.20
CA ASP A 462 3.40 6.14 -2.69
C ASP A 462 2.34 5.34 -3.47
N ALA A 463 1.05 5.65 -3.33
CA ALA A 463 -0.01 5.01 -4.09
C ALA A 463 0.00 5.37 -5.58
N LEU A 464 0.62 6.51 -5.95
CA LEU A 464 0.77 6.99 -7.33
C LEU A 464 -0.54 7.03 -8.15
N MET A 465 -1.67 7.23 -7.48
CA MET A 465 -2.98 7.44 -8.09
C MET A 465 -3.11 8.91 -8.49
N VAL A 466 -3.01 9.23 -9.78
CA VAL A 466 -2.90 10.61 -10.31
C VAL A 466 -4.11 11.07 -11.13
N LYS A 467 -5.09 10.19 -11.35
CA LYS A 467 -6.40 10.52 -11.92
C LYS A 467 -7.45 10.44 -10.82
N TYR A 468 -8.45 11.32 -10.88
CA TYR A 468 -9.51 11.41 -9.86
C TYR A 468 -10.88 11.54 -10.52
N CYS A 469 -11.90 10.99 -9.88
CA CYS A 469 -13.30 11.34 -10.11
C CYS A 469 -13.59 12.73 -9.52
N ASN A 470 -14.51 13.51 -10.12
CA ASN A 470 -14.91 14.85 -9.63
C ASN A 470 -16.00 14.77 -8.54
N VAL A 471 -15.93 13.76 -7.67
CA VAL A 471 -16.94 13.53 -6.63
C VAL A 471 -16.28 13.15 -5.32
N ARG A 472 -16.93 13.48 -4.21
CA ARG A 472 -16.64 12.91 -2.89
C ARG A 472 -17.43 11.62 -2.73
N TYR A 473 -16.78 10.58 -2.24
CA TYR A 473 -17.45 9.32 -1.94
C TYR A 473 -18.21 9.42 -0.61
N ASP A 474 -19.51 9.13 -0.67
CA ASP A 474 -20.40 8.96 0.47
C ASP A 474 -21.11 7.60 0.34
N PRO A 475 -20.84 6.62 1.23
CA PRO A 475 -21.49 5.31 1.18
C PRO A 475 -23.00 5.36 1.46
N SER A 476 -23.53 6.50 1.94
CA SER A 476 -24.94 6.70 2.28
C SER A 476 -25.77 7.43 1.22
N ALA A 477 -25.15 7.91 0.13
CA ALA A 477 -25.84 8.66 -0.92
C ALA A 477 -26.92 7.85 -1.66
N ASP A 478 -28.11 8.44 -1.86
CA ASP A 478 -29.31 7.76 -2.38
C ASP A 478 -29.66 8.09 -3.85
N CYS A 479 -29.22 9.25 -4.34
CA CYS A 479 -29.30 9.72 -5.74
C CYS A 479 -30.68 9.57 -6.42
N PRO A 480 -31.79 10.04 -5.81
CA PRO A 480 -33.15 9.74 -6.28
C PRO A 480 -33.46 10.29 -7.67
N THR A 481 -32.95 11.50 -7.99
CA THR A 481 -33.13 12.12 -9.31
C THR A 481 -32.45 11.28 -10.40
N TRP A 482 -31.22 10.83 -10.18
CA TRP A 482 -30.50 9.98 -11.12
C TRP A 482 -31.26 8.67 -11.37
N ARG A 483 -31.70 7.99 -10.31
CA ARG A 483 -32.45 6.73 -10.40
C ARG A 483 -33.74 6.90 -11.20
N LYS A 484 -34.48 8.00 -10.96
CA LYS A 484 -35.67 8.35 -11.72
C LYS A 484 -35.35 8.58 -13.20
N CYS A 485 -34.32 9.39 -13.50
CA CYS A 485 -33.88 9.67 -14.86
C CYS A 485 -33.48 8.39 -15.62
N VAL A 486 -32.62 7.54 -15.05
CA VAL A 486 -32.19 6.27 -15.66
C VAL A 486 -33.39 5.36 -15.92
N SER A 487 -34.29 5.20 -14.94
CA SER A 487 -35.51 4.42 -15.14
C SER A 487 -36.40 4.97 -16.25
N THR A 488 -36.43 6.30 -16.42
CA THR A 488 -37.25 6.98 -17.43
C THR A 488 -36.63 6.84 -18.82
N TRP A 489 -35.32 7.08 -18.96
CA TRP A 489 -34.61 7.05 -20.23
C TRP A 489 -34.56 5.66 -20.88
N PHE A 490 -34.43 4.61 -20.06
CA PHE A 490 -34.33 3.24 -20.56
C PHE A 490 -35.68 2.49 -20.58
N GLY A 491 -36.75 3.07 -20.03
CA GLY A 491 -38.12 2.54 -20.11
C GLY A 491 -38.38 1.21 -19.39
N SER A 492 -37.36 0.58 -18.81
CA SER A 492 -37.42 -0.72 -18.12
C SER A 492 -36.43 -0.73 -16.95
N GLU A 493 -36.88 -1.20 -15.78
CA GLU A 493 -36.03 -1.39 -14.60
C GLU A 493 -34.91 -2.41 -14.87
N GLU A 494 -35.17 -3.42 -15.70
CA GLU A 494 -34.18 -4.43 -16.09
C GLU A 494 -33.04 -3.83 -16.92
N VAL A 495 -33.38 -2.97 -17.89
CA VAL A 495 -32.38 -2.27 -18.72
C VAL A 495 -31.61 -1.25 -17.88
N ALA A 496 -32.30 -0.50 -17.01
CA ALA A 496 -31.67 0.42 -16.06
C ALA A 496 -30.67 -0.31 -15.14
N TRP A 497 -31.05 -1.48 -14.60
CA TRP A 497 -30.19 -2.31 -13.77
C TRP A 497 -29.01 -2.90 -14.54
N TYR A 498 -29.22 -3.34 -15.78
CA TYR A 498 -28.15 -3.79 -16.65
C TYR A 498 -27.12 -2.67 -16.89
N MET A 499 -27.59 -1.47 -17.21
CA MET A 499 -26.73 -0.30 -17.37
C MET A 499 -25.94 0.03 -16.10
N GLN A 500 -26.56 -0.11 -14.93
CA GLN A 500 -25.86 0.07 -13.66
C GLN A 500 -24.70 -0.93 -13.47
N LYS A 501 -24.86 -2.18 -13.92
CA LYS A 501 -23.78 -3.19 -13.90
C LYS A 501 -22.66 -2.84 -14.87
N VAL A 502 -23.00 -2.35 -16.06
CA VAL A 502 -22.00 -1.89 -17.05
C VAL A 502 -21.14 -0.78 -16.45
N LEU A 503 -21.78 0.23 -15.84
CA LEU A 503 -21.07 1.30 -15.15
C LEU A 503 -20.21 0.79 -13.99
N GLY A 504 -20.68 -0.21 -13.23
CA GLY A 504 -19.87 -0.84 -12.16
C GLY A 504 -18.60 -1.53 -12.68
N LYS A 505 -18.67 -2.24 -13.81
CA LYS A 505 -17.50 -2.87 -14.45
C LYS A 505 -16.53 -1.84 -15.03
N MET A 506 -17.10 -0.78 -15.62
CA MET A 506 -16.35 0.36 -16.13
C MET A 506 -15.47 0.98 -15.04
N LEU A 507 -15.98 1.14 -13.81
CA LEU A 507 -15.19 1.65 -12.68
C LEU A 507 -13.94 0.84 -12.40
N ALA A 508 -13.94 -0.48 -12.57
CA ALA A 508 -12.76 -1.33 -12.34
C ALA A 508 -11.74 -1.29 -13.49
N GLY A 509 -12.03 -0.59 -14.58
CA GLY A 509 -11.21 -0.59 -15.79
C GLY A 509 -11.14 -1.95 -16.47
N ARG A 510 -12.17 -2.79 -16.28
CA ARG A 510 -12.27 -4.16 -16.81
C ARG A 510 -13.45 -4.23 -17.78
N PRO A 511 -13.29 -3.74 -19.03
CA PRO A 511 -14.35 -3.82 -20.01
C PRO A 511 -14.74 -5.28 -20.25
N ASP A 512 -16.04 -5.52 -20.49
CA ASP A 512 -16.51 -6.81 -20.97
C ASP A 512 -15.89 -7.10 -22.35
N GLU A 513 -15.36 -8.30 -22.54
CA GLU A 513 -14.60 -8.69 -23.73
C GLU A 513 -15.34 -8.31 -25.03
N GLU A 514 -14.66 -7.50 -25.87
CA GLU A 514 -15.05 -7.12 -27.22
C GLU A 514 -16.32 -6.24 -27.38
N ALA A 515 -16.83 -5.61 -26.31
CA ALA A 515 -18.10 -4.86 -26.37
C ALA A 515 -17.98 -3.32 -26.42
N PHE A 516 -18.82 -2.68 -27.23
CA PHE A 516 -19.13 -1.24 -27.17
C PHE A 516 -20.64 -1.00 -27.17
N TYR A 517 -21.07 0.08 -26.52
CA TYR A 517 -22.48 0.36 -26.23
C TYR A 517 -23.02 1.46 -27.14
N LEU A 518 -24.08 1.14 -27.90
CA LEU A 518 -24.78 2.07 -28.78
C LEU A 518 -26.06 2.55 -28.13
N LEU A 519 -26.12 3.84 -27.79
CA LEU A 519 -27.33 4.50 -27.31
C LEU A 519 -28.07 5.11 -28.51
N ILE A 520 -29.25 4.57 -28.84
CA ILE A 520 -30.03 4.93 -30.04
C ILE A 520 -31.35 5.57 -29.64
N GLY A 521 -31.71 6.71 -30.24
CA GLY A 521 -33.05 7.29 -30.11
C GLY A 521 -33.22 8.60 -30.85
N ASP A 522 -34.46 9.07 -31.04
CA ASP A 522 -34.83 10.10 -32.04
C ASP A 522 -34.58 11.56 -31.61
N GLY A 523 -33.57 11.80 -30.76
CA GLY A 523 -33.27 13.11 -30.17
C GLY A 523 -34.07 13.41 -28.89
N ALA A 524 -33.64 14.38 -28.07
CA ALA A 524 -34.28 14.82 -26.82
C ALA A 524 -34.58 13.75 -25.73
N ASN A 525 -34.05 12.53 -25.85
CA ASN A 525 -34.33 11.41 -24.93
C ASN A 525 -33.31 11.23 -23.77
N GLY A 526 -32.51 12.25 -23.45
CA GLY A 526 -31.56 12.16 -22.32
C GLY A 526 -30.26 11.38 -22.57
N LYS A 527 -29.96 10.97 -23.82
CA LYS A 527 -28.67 10.33 -24.18
C LYS A 527 -27.46 11.17 -23.82
N SER A 528 -27.45 12.44 -24.24
CA SER A 528 -26.36 13.37 -23.94
C SER A 528 -26.27 13.61 -22.44
N SER A 529 -27.41 13.84 -21.77
CA SER A 529 -27.48 14.01 -20.32
C SER A 529 -26.92 12.81 -19.56
N PHE A 530 -27.19 11.57 -20.00
CA PHE A 530 -26.61 10.36 -19.43
C PHE A 530 -25.08 10.35 -19.58
N LEU A 531 -24.55 10.57 -20.79
CA LEU A 531 -23.12 10.53 -21.05
C LEU A 531 -22.36 11.67 -20.34
N GLU A 532 -22.93 12.88 -20.34
CA GLU A 532 -22.37 14.06 -19.66
C GLU A 532 -22.33 13.85 -18.15
N THR A 533 -23.39 13.31 -17.55
CA THR A 533 -23.44 13.02 -16.10
C THR A 533 -22.33 12.02 -15.71
N ILE A 534 -22.19 10.93 -16.47
CA ILE A 534 -21.13 9.95 -16.21
C ILE A 534 -19.74 10.54 -16.46
N SER A 535 -19.58 11.35 -17.51
CA SER A 535 -18.31 12.01 -17.79
C SER A 535 -17.88 12.93 -16.64
N GLU A 536 -18.82 13.71 -16.10
CA GLU A 536 -18.56 14.62 -14.98
C GLU A 536 -18.15 13.84 -13.73
N VAL A 537 -18.93 12.81 -13.36
CA VAL A 537 -18.59 11.96 -12.20
C VAL A 537 -17.21 11.31 -12.36
N MET A 538 -16.92 10.78 -13.55
CA MET A 538 -15.66 10.06 -13.82
C MET A 538 -14.44 10.98 -13.92
N GLY A 539 -14.62 12.29 -14.12
CA GLY A 539 -13.56 13.29 -14.10
C GLY A 539 -12.33 12.90 -14.94
N GLY A 540 -11.17 12.79 -14.28
CA GLY A 540 -9.89 12.43 -14.88
C GLY A 540 -9.85 11.06 -15.59
N TYR A 541 -10.79 10.17 -15.27
CA TYR A 541 -10.96 8.86 -15.92
C TYR A 541 -11.86 8.90 -17.17
N SER A 542 -12.49 10.03 -17.48
CA SER A 542 -13.33 10.22 -18.68
C SER A 542 -12.52 10.78 -19.87
N LYS A 543 -12.82 10.29 -21.08
CA LYS A 543 -12.35 10.87 -22.34
C LYS A 543 -13.44 10.85 -23.42
N ALA A 544 -13.66 11.99 -24.06
CA ALA A 544 -14.43 12.04 -25.30
C ALA A 544 -13.59 11.51 -26.47
N LEU A 545 -14.21 10.80 -27.40
CA LEU A 545 -13.64 10.33 -28.67
C LEU A 545 -14.24 11.13 -29.82
N SER A 546 -13.42 11.51 -30.80
CA SER A 546 -13.88 12.22 -32.00
C SER A 546 -14.75 11.31 -32.87
N ASP A 547 -15.76 11.90 -33.49
CA ASP A 547 -16.62 11.27 -34.50
C ASP A 547 -15.80 10.66 -35.65
N GLU A 548 -14.77 11.36 -36.13
CA GLU A 548 -13.86 10.90 -37.20
C GLU A 548 -13.14 9.58 -36.87
N THR A 549 -12.96 9.29 -35.59
CA THR A 549 -12.31 8.05 -35.11
C THR A 549 -13.29 6.87 -35.13
N VAL A 550 -14.58 7.16 -34.94
CA VAL A 550 -15.66 6.17 -34.89
C VAL A 550 -16.23 5.93 -36.29
N ILE A 551 -16.29 6.97 -37.12
CA ILE A 551 -17.03 7.04 -38.37
C ILE A 551 -16.16 7.63 -39.48
N GLY A 552 -16.34 7.15 -40.71
CA GLY A 552 -15.73 7.81 -41.86
C GLY A 552 -16.05 7.12 -43.20
N ARG A 553 -15.69 7.79 -44.28
CA ARG A 553 -15.81 7.24 -45.65
C ARG A 553 -14.76 6.15 -45.91
N LYS A 554 -15.14 5.11 -46.65
CA LYS A 554 -14.21 4.08 -47.13
C LYS A 554 -13.03 4.73 -47.88
N GLY A 555 -11.80 4.47 -47.43
CA GLY A 555 -10.57 4.88 -48.12
C GLY A 555 -9.93 6.17 -47.63
N THR A 556 -10.52 6.91 -46.68
CA THR A 556 -9.84 8.04 -46.04
C THR A 556 -8.87 7.53 -44.98
N PRO A 557 -7.54 7.67 -45.16
CA PRO A 557 -6.57 7.30 -44.13
C PRO A 557 -6.87 8.10 -42.85
N ALA A 558 -6.96 7.43 -41.71
CA ALA A 558 -6.82 8.15 -40.44
C ALA A 558 -5.48 8.88 -40.49
N SER A 559 -5.44 10.16 -40.10
CA SER A 559 -4.18 10.92 -40.12
C SER A 559 -3.09 10.13 -39.38
N GLY A 560 -1.85 10.13 -39.89
CA GLY A 560 -0.76 9.29 -39.39
C GLY A 560 -0.36 9.54 -37.92
N HIS A 561 -0.98 10.53 -37.26
CA HIS A 561 -0.78 10.88 -35.86
C HIS A 561 -2.06 10.58 -35.06
N ARG A 562 -2.06 9.51 -34.28
CA ARG A 562 -3.22 9.05 -33.50
C ARG A 562 -3.19 9.57 -32.06
N ALA A 563 -3.04 10.89 -31.92
CA ALA A 563 -3.07 11.55 -30.61
C ALA A 563 -4.43 11.35 -29.91
N ASP A 564 -5.51 11.24 -30.70
CA ASP A 564 -6.88 10.88 -30.28
C ASP A 564 -6.96 9.52 -29.57
N ILE A 565 -6.14 8.56 -29.97
CA ILE A 565 -6.01 7.25 -29.33
C ILE A 565 -5.08 7.32 -28.12
N VAL A 566 -3.91 7.96 -28.24
CA VAL A 566 -2.91 8.01 -27.15
C VAL A 566 -3.50 8.59 -25.86
N ARG A 567 -4.41 9.58 -25.97
CA ARG A 567 -5.10 10.17 -24.81
C ARG A 567 -6.06 9.24 -24.07
N LEU A 568 -6.39 8.07 -24.64
CA LEU A 568 -7.26 7.07 -24.00
C LEU A 568 -6.50 6.24 -22.95
N GLN A 569 -5.17 6.36 -22.87
CA GLN A 569 -4.36 5.66 -21.87
C GLN A 569 -4.84 5.98 -20.45
N GLY A 570 -5.22 4.93 -19.71
CA GLY A 570 -5.70 5.04 -18.33
C GLY A 570 -7.12 5.58 -18.18
N ALA A 571 -7.86 5.81 -19.27
CA ALA A 571 -9.29 6.12 -19.21
C ALA A 571 -10.09 4.88 -18.76
N ARG A 572 -11.19 5.11 -18.04
CA ARG A 572 -12.16 4.07 -17.66
C ARG A 572 -13.51 4.27 -18.37
N PHE A 573 -13.86 5.51 -18.71
CA PHE A 573 -15.03 5.85 -19.52
C PHE A 573 -14.61 6.57 -20.80
N VAL A 574 -15.04 6.05 -21.95
CA VAL A 574 -14.85 6.71 -23.25
C VAL A 574 -16.20 6.86 -23.91
N TYR A 575 -16.49 8.04 -24.45
CA TYR A 575 -17.75 8.29 -25.12
C TYR A 575 -17.60 9.08 -26.41
N CYS A 576 -18.53 8.88 -27.33
CA CYS A 576 -18.70 9.69 -28.54
C CYS A 576 -20.16 10.15 -28.62
N SER A 577 -20.36 11.47 -28.63
CA SER A 577 -21.65 12.11 -28.85
C SER A 577 -21.71 12.61 -30.30
N GLU A 578 -22.86 12.44 -30.96
CA GLU A 578 -23.15 12.98 -32.30
C GLU A 578 -22.44 12.29 -33.47
N THR A 579 -22.87 11.06 -33.75
CA THR A 579 -22.58 10.46 -35.05
C THR A 579 -23.52 11.02 -36.12
N GLY A 580 -22.98 11.64 -37.19
CA GLY A 580 -23.77 12.11 -38.33
C GLY A 580 -24.57 11.01 -39.05
N SER A 581 -25.63 11.40 -39.77
CA SER A 581 -26.48 10.45 -40.50
C SER A 581 -25.82 9.93 -41.78
N GLY A 582 -25.81 8.61 -41.99
CA GLY A 582 -25.50 8.01 -43.30
C GLY A 582 -24.06 7.52 -43.50
N GLU A 583 -23.17 7.69 -42.52
CA GLU A 583 -21.80 7.19 -42.60
C GLU A 583 -21.63 5.80 -41.95
N SER A 584 -20.62 5.05 -42.40
CA SER A 584 -20.33 3.70 -41.90
C SER A 584 -19.28 3.74 -40.80
N PHE A 585 -19.34 2.77 -39.88
CA PHE A 585 -18.32 2.61 -38.85
C PHE A 585 -16.93 2.32 -39.43
N ARG A 586 -15.91 2.90 -38.81
CA ARG A 586 -14.52 2.45 -38.98
C ARG A 586 -14.30 1.16 -38.20
N ALA A 587 -14.80 0.05 -38.72
CA ALA A 587 -14.78 -1.26 -38.07
C ALA A 587 -13.37 -1.67 -37.57
N ALA A 588 -12.32 -1.36 -38.32
CA ALA A 588 -10.94 -1.65 -37.94
C ALA A 588 -10.45 -0.84 -36.73
N ASP A 589 -10.80 0.45 -36.64
CA ASP A 589 -10.41 1.31 -35.51
C ASP A 589 -11.23 0.98 -34.27
N LEU A 590 -12.55 0.76 -34.41
CA LEU A 590 -13.39 0.32 -33.30
C LEU A 590 -12.90 -1.01 -32.74
N LYS A 591 -12.61 -2.00 -33.60
CA LYS A 591 -12.05 -3.29 -33.16
C LYS A 591 -10.68 -3.15 -32.49
N ARG A 592 -9.83 -2.21 -32.95
CA ARG A 592 -8.54 -1.93 -32.30
C ARG A 592 -8.73 -1.32 -30.91
N ILE A 593 -9.75 -0.48 -30.73
CA ILE A 593 -9.98 0.28 -29.50
C ILE A 593 -10.84 -0.52 -28.50
N SER A 594 -11.73 -1.40 -28.98
CA SER A 594 -12.64 -2.22 -28.16
C SER A 594 -12.25 -3.70 -28.07
N GLY A 595 -11.35 -4.18 -28.92
CA GLY A 595 -10.79 -5.53 -28.84
C GLY A 595 -9.76 -5.57 -27.72
N GLY A 596 -9.85 -6.55 -26.83
CA GLY A 596 -9.10 -6.62 -25.56
C GLY A 596 -7.57 -6.70 -25.67
N ASP A 597 -6.99 -6.50 -26.85
CA ASP A 597 -5.55 -6.42 -27.10
C ASP A 597 -4.97 -5.06 -26.67
N LYS A 598 -3.64 -4.97 -26.58
CA LYS A 598 -2.96 -3.68 -26.37
C LYS A 598 -3.19 -2.76 -27.56
N ILE A 599 -3.48 -1.50 -27.26
CA ILE A 599 -3.59 -0.43 -28.24
C ILE A 599 -2.19 0.13 -28.50
N SER A 600 -1.71 0.02 -29.74
CA SER A 600 -0.47 0.66 -30.19
C SER A 600 -0.77 1.94 -30.97
N ALA A 601 -0.28 3.09 -30.49
CA ALA A 601 -0.50 4.38 -31.12
C ALA A 601 0.68 5.34 -30.93
N ARG A 602 0.89 6.22 -31.91
CA ARG A 602 1.94 7.24 -31.90
C ARG A 602 1.31 8.63 -31.89
N GLY A 603 1.66 9.44 -30.89
CA GLY A 603 1.26 10.83 -30.81
C GLY A 603 1.99 11.71 -31.83
N ALA A 604 1.48 12.92 -32.07
CA ALA A 604 2.18 13.90 -32.88
C ALA A 604 3.57 14.20 -32.27
N TYR A 605 4.61 14.22 -33.11
CA TYR A 605 6.00 14.49 -32.71
C TYR A 605 6.63 13.52 -31.68
N ALA A 606 5.94 12.43 -31.32
CA ALA A 606 6.52 11.40 -30.44
C ALA A 606 7.59 10.61 -31.20
N ALA A 607 8.75 10.35 -30.59
CA ALA A 607 9.79 9.50 -31.17
C ALA A 607 9.38 8.02 -31.20
N GLU A 608 8.59 7.59 -30.22
CA GLU A 608 8.24 6.19 -29.98
C GLU A 608 6.73 5.94 -30.08
N VAL A 609 6.37 4.70 -30.42
CA VAL A 609 4.99 4.19 -30.37
C VAL A 609 4.69 3.82 -28.93
N LYS A 610 3.56 4.29 -28.39
CA LYS A 610 3.07 3.86 -27.07
C LYS A 610 2.20 2.62 -27.23
N GLU A 611 2.37 1.66 -26.34
CA GLU A 611 1.50 0.49 -26.22
C GLU A 611 0.87 0.47 -24.82
N PHE A 612 -0.47 0.41 -24.75
CA PHE A 612 -1.18 0.37 -23.48
C PHE A 612 -2.45 -0.49 -23.58
N PRO A 613 -2.91 -1.14 -22.50
CA PRO A 613 -4.14 -1.91 -22.51
C PRO A 613 -5.38 -1.00 -22.60
N ALA A 614 -6.41 -1.46 -23.32
CA ALA A 614 -7.73 -0.82 -23.30
C ALA A 614 -8.41 -1.08 -21.94
N ARG A 615 -8.51 -0.05 -21.10
CA ARG A 615 -9.14 -0.13 -19.75
C ARG A 615 -10.49 0.58 -19.67
N PHE A 616 -11.05 1.03 -20.79
CA PHE A 616 -12.29 1.81 -20.81
C PHE A 616 -13.46 1.03 -21.39
N THR A 617 -14.67 1.44 -20.98
CA THR A 617 -15.91 1.08 -21.68
C THR A 617 -16.27 2.18 -22.67
N LEU A 618 -16.53 1.81 -23.93
CA LEU A 618 -16.89 2.74 -25.01
C LEU A 618 -18.41 2.86 -25.18
N PHE A 619 -18.91 4.09 -25.08
CA PHE A 619 -20.29 4.45 -25.38
C PHE A 619 -20.38 5.35 -26.62
N ILE A 620 -21.34 5.08 -27.50
CA ILE A 620 -21.59 5.86 -28.71
C ILE A 620 -23.07 6.24 -28.71
N ALA A 621 -23.36 7.54 -28.66
CA ALA A 621 -24.72 8.05 -28.80
C ALA A 621 -25.00 8.43 -30.25
N THR A 622 -26.11 7.91 -30.79
CA THR A 622 -26.53 8.13 -32.17
C THR A 622 -28.05 8.30 -32.29
N ASN A 623 -28.48 9.05 -33.30
CA ASN A 623 -29.90 9.16 -33.64
C ASN A 623 -30.33 8.12 -34.67
N PHE A 624 -29.39 7.53 -35.42
CA PHE A 624 -29.71 6.54 -36.45
C PHE A 624 -28.89 5.29 -36.18
N ALA A 625 -29.51 4.12 -36.26
CA ALA A 625 -28.75 2.88 -36.21
C ALA A 625 -27.71 2.87 -37.36
N PRO A 626 -26.41 2.87 -37.08
CA PRO A 626 -25.39 3.00 -38.12
C PRO A 626 -25.40 1.79 -39.06
N ASN A 627 -25.06 2.03 -40.33
CA ASN A 627 -25.00 0.96 -41.33
C ASN A 627 -23.83 0.02 -41.01
N MET A 628 -24.15 -1.25 -40.73
CA MET A 628 -23.20 -2.31 -40.38
C MET A 628 -22.72 -3.11 -41.60
N GLN A 629 -22.89 -2.59 -42.82
CA GLN A 629 -22.31 -3.14 -44.04
C GLN A 629 -20.78 -3.07 -43.98
N GLY A 630 -20.14 -4.24 -43.80
CA GLY A 630 -18.69 -4.37 -43.64
C GLY A 630 -18.25 -4.76 -42.22
N ALA A 631 -19.15 -4.76 -41.24
CA ALA A 631 -18.89 -5.34 -39.92
C ALA A 631 -18.84 -6.88 -40.01
N ASP A 632 -17.81 -7.49 -39.44
CA ASP A 632 -17.73 -8.95 -39.28
C ASP A 632 -18.70 -9.43 -38.17
N ASN A 633 -18.85 -10.75 -38.02
CA ASN A 633 -19.73 -11.31 -36.99
C ASN A 633 -19.23 -11.02 -35.56
N ALA A 634 -17.93 -10.78 -35.37
CA ALA A 634 -17.37 -10.45 -34.05
C ALA A 634 -17.80 -9.04 -33.64
N MET A 635 -17.66 -8.05 -34.53
CA MET A 635 -18.11 -6.68 -34.31
C MET A 635 -19.63 -6.59 -34.08
N ARG A 636 -20.41 -7.44 -34.75
CA ARG A 636 -21.88 -7.53 -34.49
C ARG A 636 -22.20 -8.04 -33.09
N ARG A 637 -21.46 -9.04 -32.60
CA ARG A 637 -21.62 -9.56 -31.23
C ARG A 637 -21.15 -8.55 -30.18
N GLY A 638 -20.09 -7.81 -30.48
CA GLY A 638 -19.56 -6.74 -29.64
C GLY A 638 -20.41 -5.48 -29.58
N SER A 639 -21.34 -5.27 -30.51
CA SER A 639 -22.19 -4.06 -30.50
C SER A 639 -23.44 -4.29 -29.63
N VAL A 640 -23.49 -3.71 -28.43
CA VAL A 640 -24.68 -3.77 -27.56
C VAL A 640 -25.57 -2.56 -27.86
N ARG A 641 -26.75 -2.79 -28.43
CA ARG A 641 -27.69 -1.73 -28.80
C ARG A 641 -28.71 -1.50 -27.70
N ILE A 642 -28.82 -0.26 -27.24
CA ILE A 642 -29.74 0.15 -26.20
C ILE A 642 -30.60 1.28 -26.78
N SER A 643 -31.91 1.04 -26.81
CA SER A 643 -32.87 2.08 -27.16
C SER A 643 -33.04 3.02 -25.97
N VAL A 644 -33.02 4.32 -26.24
CA VAL A 644 -33.31 5.38 -25.28
C VAL A 644 -34.56 6.07 -25.79
N SER A 645 -35.70 5.63 -25.28
CA SER A 645 -37.03 6.08 -25.65
C SER A 645 -37.85 6.10 -24.38
N GLY A 646 -38.37 7.28 -24.01
CA GLY A 646 -39.36 7.39 -22.94
C GLY A 646 -40.67 6.64 -23.23
N GLU A 647 -40.75 5.92 -24.35
CA GLU A 647 -41.82 5.01 -24.74
C GLU A 647 -41.24 3.70 -25.29
N VAL A 648 -41.84 2.57 -24.89
CA VAL A 648 -41.48 1.24 -25.37
C VAL A 648 -41.77 1.12 -26.86
N ILE A 649 -40.73 0.95 -27.70
CA ILE A 649 -40.89 0.57 -29.11
C ILE A 649 -41.18 -0.94 -29.18
N PRO A 650 -42.39 -1.38 -29.59
CA PRO A 650 -42.65 -2.79 -29.78
C PRO A 650 -41.97 -3.26 -31.07
N GLY A 651 -41.02 -4.21 -30.99
CA GLY A 651 -40.49 -4.87 -32.19
C GLY A 651 -39.06 -5.39 -32.20
N ALA A 652 -38.29 -5.30 -31.11
CA ALA A 652 -36.91 -5.81 -31.07
C ALA A 652 -36.75 -7.23 -30.49
N ALA A 653 -37.83 -8.02 -30.46
CA ALA A 653 -37.78 -9.43 -30.12
C ALA A 653 -38.09 -10.25 -31.38
N GLN A 654 -37.10 -10.47 -32.24
CA GLN A 654 -37.02 -11.73 -32.99
C GLN A 654 -35.66 -11.94 -33.69
N ARG A 655 -35.10 -13.11 -33.35
CA ARG A 655 -34.02 -13.87 -34.01
C ARG A 655 -32.58 -13.51 -33.65
N GLY A 656 -32.11 -14.19 -32.60
CA GLY A 656 -30.85 -14.94 -32.66
C GLY A 656 -29.61 -14.29 -32.03
N CYS A 657 -29.64 -14.03 -30.72
CA CYS A 657 -28.40 -13.97 -29.91
C CYS A 657 -28.61 -14.84 -28.66
N PRO A 658 -27.81 -15.90 -28.45
CA PRO A 658 -27.94 -16.75 -27.28
C PRO A 658 -27.20 -16.11 -26.11
N LEU A 659 -27.92 -15.64 -25.10
CA LEU A 659 -27.50 -15.64 -23.69
C LEU A 659 -28.66 -15.12 -22.83
N PHE A 660 -29.66 -15.99 -22.68
CA PHE A 660 -30.50 -16.04 -21.50
C PHE A 660 -29.71 -16.73 -20.39
N PHE A 661 -29.53 -16.09 -19.24
CA PHE A 661 -29.61 -16.80 -17.96
C PHE A 661 -30.31 -15.95 -16.91
N VAL A 662 -31.29 -16.61 -16.31
CA VAL A 662 -32.20 -16.21 -15.25
C VAL A 662 -31.48 -16.25 -13.90
N MET A 663 -31.78 -15.30 -13.01
CA MET A 663 -31.98 -15.61 -11.58
C MET A 663 -33.17 -14.78 -11.06
N GLN A 664 -34.32 -15.45 -10.93
CA GLN A 664 -35.38 -15.11 -9.99
C GLN A 664 -34.91 -15.50 -8.59
N TYR A 665 -34.93 -14.58 -7.62
CA TYR A 665 -35.65 -14.69 -6.33
C TYR A 665 -35.42 -13.42 -5.49
N ALA A 666 -36.52 -12.95 -4.88
CA ALA A 666 -36.69 -11.91 -3.85
C ALA A 666 -36.56 -10.41 -4.26
N ARG A 667 -37.72 -9.71 -4.23
CA ARG A 667 -37.86 -8.27 -3.89
C ARG A 667 -38.01 -8.16 -2.35
N PRO A 668 -37.91 -6.97 -1.70
CA PRO A 668 -37.50 -5.65 -2.18
C PRO A 668 -36.22 -5.15 -1.45
N ASP A 669 -35.69 -4.02 -1.92
CA ASP A 669 -34.78 -3.10 -1.20
C ASP A 669 -33.38 -2.90 -1.82
N ALA A 670 -33.12 -1.61 -2.06
CA ALA A 670 -31.83 -0.93 -2.12
C ALA A 670 -30.87 -1.24 -3.28
N ILE A 671 -30.93 -0.41 -4.33
CA ILE A 671 -29.79 -0.21 -5.24
C ILE A 671 -29.66 1.28 -5.64
N ALA A 672 -28.94 2.02 -4.81
CA ALA A 672 -27.86 2.92 -5.22
C ALA A 672 -26.70 2.66 -4.25
N ARG A 673 -25.75 1.83 -4.71
CA ARG A 673 -24.54 1.39 -4.01
C ARG A 673 -23.39 1.44 -5.03
N VAL A 674 -23.26 2.58 -5.72
CA VAL A 674 -22.31 2.76 -6.82
C VAL A 674 -21.45 3.99 -6.55
N VAL A 675 -20.45 3.77 -5.70
CA VAL A 675 -19.06 3.73 -6.15
C VAL A 675 -18.60 2.28 -6.04
#